data_AF-A0A3Q2X2T3-F1
#
_entry.id   AF-A0A3Q2X2T3-F1
#
_cell.length_a   1.000
_cell.length_b   1.000
_cell.length_c   1.000
_cell.angle_alpha   90.00
_cell.angle_beta   90.00
_cell.angle_gamma   90.00
#
_symmetry.space_group_name_H-M   'P 1'
#
loop_
_entity.id
_entity.type
_entity.pdbx_description
1 polymer ?
#
loop_
_entity_poly.entity_id
_entity_poly.type
_entity_poly.pdbx_seq_one_letter_code
_entity_poly.pdbx_strand_id
1 'polypeptide(L)'
;MRNLKLLKSLRSSELQGPGSPQCFSVRADTGSLLIASQYCITEYDPRTGQVISEASLTADGFLPEDGSGVVVGLQDLAELESACLATAGGDVVLFNLNTCQLECVGSVDRGLTSMSWSPDEELVILTTGQETIIMMTKDFEPITEVGIHQDDFGEGKFITVGWGKKETQFHGSEGKQAAQRKIQVQPAVSWDDHRPRVTWRGDGQLFAVSAICPQTGARKVRVWNREGVLQATSEPINGLEQALCWKPSGSLIASTQRHPNKHSVVFMEKNGLLHGDFALPLSKDQAKVKELLWNSDSAVLVVWLEDMSCLRSAVQLWTVANYHWYLKQSLEFGPDPQKVPVCVCWDPERPLRLHVVTRSWTSITYDWGWTTERSTGLDATDNASVAVIDGEKILVTTFRQCVVPPPMCSFELQLKSPVNQVTFLCQPEGTNQLAAFTADGQISIYTQVIFCLRSEVEVDGVVVSVVHSSQTGTVALQLEDGRIRKLIWGQQTYLYSCVLATDPWGGGSAFFFLVSLAVKKQQSLLEICAFVSAYFQLASSVSSFAICNDFLLVTTHSHTCRCLQLRLQAALASDGGQNDQNDETLRRVERGSRIVTVVPQDTRVILQMPRGNLETIHHRALVLAQLRKWLDSLKFRDAFECMRKLRINLNFIYDHNPKAFLENIETFIKQLSSINHINLFLTELKEEDTTGSMYPRSESSPVQPQPASKQKKVDVVCDALRSVMESMDPNKFCLSILTAHVKKTVPELEIALQKVHELRENPPKAPGAVSAEEALKYLLFLVNVNDLYDYSLGTYDFDLVLMVAEKSQKDPKEYLPFLNMLKSLEPNYQRYTIDKHLKRYRKALHHLSKCGEEHFPEALQLVKEQKLYSEALRLYSADSAHYKTLSCAYAEHLVEQQQAEQAGLLLWRCGEPARALQAFATSSSWRNAICVAQQIPLPPDQLALLARDLAEKLNEQRRYSEAALLLDQYAKDCEEAILALITGASWEEALRLIYMHNRQDITETNLKPAILEAVNTQTSFLEAQVGTFTRHKTRLAVVREQKEKARLDMLDEDGPDCADAELYSEASSVMTNSKYSHSNSRISSRSSKNRRKAERKKLSLKEGSPMEDRALMFALAEIITTVDKMREEVHNLLKVLVLFQFDKQAEKLQLTYDEALQMMEAAVPEVWPEGLQTSQAPLTGPNSTANSIMASFQQQQRPAASQQGQHNVFL
;
A
#
# COMPACT_ATOMS: atom_id res chain seq x y z
N MET A 1 19.05 13.97 -9.19
CA MET A 1 20.04 13.22 -9.99
C MET A 1 19.43 12.83 -11.32
N ARG A 2 19.01 13.83 -12.12
CA ARG A 2 18.48 13.65 -13.47
C ARG A 2 19.28 14.51 -14.43
N ASN A 3 19.35 14.09 -15.68
CA ASN A 3 19.92 14.84 -16.78
C ASN A 3 18.81 15.17 -17.79
N LEU A 4 18.99 16.26 -18.54
CA LEU A 4 18.20 16.53 -19.72
C LEU A 4 18.83 15.74 -20.87
N LYS A 5 18.08 14.83 -21.47
CA LYS A 5 18.50 14.09 -22.66
C LYS A 5 17.72 14.61 -23.85
N LEU A 6 18.43 15.01 -24.89
CA LEU A 6 17.82 15.37 -26.15
C LEU A 6 17.15 14.12 -26.75
N LEU A 7 15.83 14.17 -26.94
CA LEU A 7 15.05 13.08 -27.51
C LEU A 7 14.90 13.23 -29.01
N LYS A 8 14.65 14.46 -29.47
CA LYS A 8 14.44 14.79 -30.87
C LYS A 8 14.98 16.19 -31.15
N SER A 9 15.62 16.34 -32.31
CA SER A 9 15.94 17.63 -32.92
C SER A 9 15.31 17.62 -34.31
N LEU A 10 14.44 18.59 -34.59
CA LEU A 10 13.86 18.78 -35.91
C LEU A 10 14.47 20.03 -36.50
N ARG A 11 15.16 19.88 -37.62
CA ARG A 11 15.72 21.00 -38.37
C ARG A 11 15.04 21.08 -39.73
N SER A 12 14.47 22.25 -40.00
CA SER A 12 13.90 22.56 -41.31
C SER A 12 14.97 22.86 -42.35
N SER A 13 14.62 22.74 -43.64
CA SER A 13 15.44 23.27 -44.73
C SER A 13 15.52 24.79 -44.68
N GLU A 14 16.63 25.36 -45.16
CA GLU A 14 16.78 26.82 -45.31
C GLU A 14 15.66 27.34 -46.22
N LEU A 15 14.76 28.14 -45.65
CA LEU A 15 13.68 28.80 -46.41
C LEU A 15 14.18 30.14 -46.94
N GLN A 16 13.64 30.55 -48.09
CA GLN A 16 13.81 31.91 -48.60
C GLN A 16 12.59 32.74 -48.19
N GLY A 17 12.56 33.19 -46.93
CA GLY A 17 11.60 34.22 -46.51
C GLY A 17 12.10 35.63 -46.85
N PRO A 18 11.21 36.63 -46.97
CA PRO A 18 11.62 37.98 -47.31
C PRO A 18 12.26 38.68 -46.10
N GLY A 19 13.52 39.11 -46.23
CA GLY A 19 14.29 39.78 -45.18
C GLY A 19 14.88 38.84 -44.13
N SER A 20 15.18 39.36 -42.94
CA SER A 20 15.67 38.58 -41.80
C SER A 20 14.60 38.53 -40.70
N PRO A 21 14.38 37.37 -40.05
CA PRO A 21 13.49 37.27 -38.90
C PRO A 21 13.85 38.31 -37.82
N GLN A 22 12.85 38.87 -37.15
CA GLN A 22 13.05 39.82 -36.04
C GLN A 22 12.45 39.30 -34.73
N CYS A 23 11.26 38.74 -34.78
CA CYS A 23 10.60 38.07 -33.66
C CYS A 23 9.75 36.90 -34.17
N PHE A 24 9.40 35.99 -33.27
CA PHE A 24 8.52 34.88 -33.59
C PHE A 24 7.65 34.49 -32.39
N SER A 25 6.51 33.88 -32.68
CA SER A 25 5.62 33.25 -31.70
C SER A 25 5.27 31.83 -32.15
N VAL A 26 4.94 30.96 -31.20
CA VAL A 26 4.58 29.56 -31.46
C VAL A 26 3.08 29.42 -31.33
N ARG A 27 2.42 28.90 -32.35
CA ARG A 27 0.99 28.58 -32.29
C ARG A 27 0.76 27.31 -31.49
N ALA A 28 0.04 27.42 -30.37
CA ALA A 28 -0.18 26.29 -29.47
C ALA A 28 -1.02 25.17 -30.12
N ASP A 29 -2.03 25.55 -30.90
CA ASP A 29 -3.01 24.66 -31.54
C ASP A 29 -2.41 23.75 -32.64
N THR A 30 -1.59 24.34 -33.51
CA THR A 30 -1.08 23.76 -34.74
C THR A 30 0.40 23.45 -34.66
N GLY A 31 1.14 24.04 -33.71
CA GLY A 31 2.59 23.93 -33.60
C GLY A 31 3.35 24.57 -34.77
N SER A 32 2.69 25.44 -35.56
CA SER A 32 3.35 26.28 -36.56
C SER A 32 4.02 27.49 -35.89
N LEU A 33 4.93 28.13 -36.61
CA LEU A 33 5.71 29.26 -36.15
C LEU A 33 5.28 30.51 -36.92
N LEU A 34 4.87 31.54 -36.18
CA LEU A 34 4.61 32.86 -36.73
C LEU A 34 5.89 33.67 -36.66
N ILE A 35 6.45 34.07 -37.79
CA ILE A 35 7.72 34.79 -37.88
C ILE A 35 7.45 36.15 -38.52
N ALA A 36 7.88 37.23 -37.86
CA ALA A 36 7.85 38.57 -38.45
C ALA A 36 9.25 39.00 -38.90
N SER A 37 9.33 39.58 -40.09
CA SER A 37 10.53 40.17 -40.69
C SER A 37 10.37 41.68 -40.87
N GLN A 38 11.36 42.34 -41.52
CA GLN A 38 11.21 43.75 -41.92
C GLN A 38 10.08 44.01 -42.92
N TYR A 39 9.59 42.97 -43.60
CA TYR A 39 8.72 43.10 -44.77
C TYR A 39 7.36 42.43 -44.61
N CYS A 40 7.27 41.35 -43.86
CA CYS A 40 6.04 40.55 -43.75
C CYS A 40 5.93 39.84 -42.40
N ILE A 41 4.73 39.31 -42.15
CA ILE A 41 4.47 38.23 -41.19
C ILE A 41 4.22 36.94 -41.97
N THR A 42 4.88 35.86 -41.57
CA THR A 42 4.82 34.56 -42.25
C THR A 42 4.50 33.48 -41.24
N GLU A 43 3.45 32.69 -41.51
CA GLU A 43 3.17 31.47 -40.78
C GLU A 43 3.84 30.28 -41.45
N TYR A 44 4.64 29.55 -40.67
CA TYR A 44 5.48 28.48 -41.17
C TYR A 44 5.30 27.19 -40.36
N ASP A 45 5.02 26.08 -41.03
CA ASP A 45 4.97 24.78 -40.36
C ASP A 45 6.34 24.09 -40.38
N PRO A 46 7.00 23.95 -39.21
CA PRO A 46 8.33 23.33 -39.12
C PRO A 46 8.32 21.83 -39.44
N ARG A 47 7.16 21.16 -39.46
CA ARG A 47 7.07 19.73 -39.75
C ARG A 47 7.00 19.43 -41.24
N THR A 48 6.21 20.20 -41.98
CA THR A 48 6.02 20.02 -43.43
C THR A 48 7.03 20.81 -44.26
N GLY A 49 7.67 21.82 -43.68
CA GLY A 49 8.59 22.69 -44.41
C GLY A 49 7.88 23.69 -45.32
N GLN A 50 6.57 23.93 -45.11
CA GLN A 50 5.73 24.77 -45.97
C GLN A 50 5.34 26.07 -45.26
N VAL A 51 5.27 27.15 -46.04
CA VAL A 51 4.65 28.41 -45.63
C VAL A 51 3.14 28.24 -45.77
N ILE A 52 2.41 28.44 -44.67
CA ILE A 52 0.94 28.31 -44.61
C ILE A 52 0.28 29.59 -45.09
N SER A 53 0.70 30.72 -44.53
CA SER A 53 0.15 32.04 -44.80
C SER A 53 1.24 33.12 -44.75
N GLU A 54 1.08 34.19 -45.51
CA GLU A 54 2.00 35.32 -45.54
C GLU A 54 1.24 36.62 -45.83
N ALA A 55 1.54 37.69 -45.08
CA ALA A 55 0.98 39.02 -45.30
C ALA A 55 2.07 40.10 -45.24
N SER A 56 2.06 41.02 -46.21
CA SER A 56 3.06 42.09 -46.31
C SER A 56 2.76 43.23 -45.35
N LEU A 57 3.73 43.59 -44.52
CA LEU A 57 3.65 44.73 -43.61
C LEU A 57 4.06 46.05 -44.27
N THR A 58 4.77 46.00 -45.39
CA THR A 58 5.19 47.18 -46.16
C THR A 58 4.15 47.63 -47.17
N ALA A 59 3.41 46.71 -47.80
CA ALA A 59 2.39 47.04 -48.79
C ALA A 59 1.25 47.89 -48.19
N ASP A 60 0.92 47.64 -46.92
CA ASP A 60 -0.13 48.35 -46.17
C ASP A 60 0.40 49.56 -45.39
N GLY A 61 1.70 49.89 -45.53
CA GLY A 61 2.32 51.08 -44.94
C GLY A 61 2.65 51.00 -43.45
N PHE A 62 2.51 49.83 -42.82
CA PHE A 62 2.85 49.61 -41.40
C PHE A 62 4.35 49.58 -41.12
N LEU A 63 5.16 49.15 -42.09
CA LEU A 63 6.63 49.20 -42.05
C LEU A 63 7.18 49.92 -43.30
N PRO A 64 8.31 50.63 -43.18
CA PRO A 64 8.93 51.30 -44.32
C PRO A 64 9.58 50.30 -45.30
N GLU A 65 9.45 50.58 -46.60
CA GLU A 65 9.99 49.74 -47.68
C GLU A 65 11.53 49.69 -47.74
N ASP A 66 12.21 50.59 -47.03
CA ASP A 66 13.68 50.68 -46.97
C ASP A 66 14.34 49.60 -46.11
N GLY A 67 13.53 48.72 -45.48
CA GLY A 67 13.99 47.65 -44.61
C GLY A 67 14.48 48.13 -43.24
N SER A 68 14.22 49.39 -42.87
CA SER A 68 14.51 49.93 -41.54
C SER A 68 13.43 49.61 -40.51
N GLY A 69 12.32 48.99 -40.95
CA GLY A 69 11.21 48.58 -40.10
C GLY A 69 11.61 47.63 -38.97
N VAL A 70 11.08 47.87 -37.78
CA VAL A 70 11.32 47.05 -36.59
C VAL A 70 10.01 46.65 -35.94
N VAL A 71 9.81 45.36 -35.76
CA VAL A 71 8.74 44.77 -34.96
C VAL A 71 9.23 44.66 -33.51
N VAL A 72 8.46 45.18 -32.57
CA VAL A 72 8.81 45.21 -31.13
C VAL A 72 8.22 44.04 -30.35
N GLY A 73 7.21 43.37 -30.89
CA GLY A 73 6.68 42.13 -30.32
C GLY A 73 5.70 41.46 -31.27
N LEU A 74 5.57 40.15 -31.10
CA LEU A 74 4.64 39.28 -31.82
C LEU A 74 4.12 38.23 -30.83
N GLN A 75 2.80 38.06 -30.78
CA GLN A 75 2.15 37.08 -29.91
C GLN A 75 0.97 36.44 -30.64
N ASP A 76 0.86 35.12 -30.56
CA ASP A 76 -0.33 34.38 -30.96
C ASP A 76 -1.44 34.57 -29.92
N LEU A 77 -2.67 34.89 -30.36
CA LEU A 77 -3.86 35.00 -29.52
C LEU A 77 -4.86 33.93 -29.97
N ALA A 78 -4.84 32.79 -29.28
CA ALA A 78 -5.54 31.60 -29.73
C ALA A 78 -7.07 31.81 -29.73
N GLU A 79 -7.62 32.54 -28.76
CA GLU A 79 -9.06 32.83 -28.69
C GLU A 79 -9.55 33.71 -29.86
N LEU A 80 -8.70 34.59 -30.37
CA LEU A 80 -9.03 35.52 -31.47
C LEU A 80 -8.64 34.96 -32.84
N GLU A 81 -8.06 33.76 -32.90
CA GLU A 81 -7.50 33.16 -34.12
C GLU A 81 -6.64 34.15 -34.93
N SER A 82 -5.90 34.99 -34.22
CA SER A 82 -5.17 36.13 -34.77
C SER A 82 -3.83 36.32 -34.07
N ALA A 83 -2.82 36.82 -34.79
CA ALA A 83 -1.53 37.19 -34.23
C ALA A 83 -1.45 38.69 -34.01
N CYS A 84 -1.13 39.12 -32.78
CA CYS A 84 -0.92 40.53 -32.45
C CYS A 84 0.54 40.92 -32.68
N LEU A 85 0.75 41.94 -33.50
CA LEU A 85 2.04 42.51 -33.86
C LEU A 85 2.11 43.97 -33.43
N ALA A 86 3.21 44.38 -32.80
CA ALA A 86 3.47 45.80 -32.53
C ALA A 86 4.71 46.28 -33.29
N THR A 87 4.61 47.43 -33.93
CA THR A 87 5.72 48.06 -34.67
C THR A 87 6.40 49.15 -33.85
N ALA A 88 7.69 49.37 -34.07
CA ALA A 88 8.41 50.48 -33.46
C ALA A 88 7.86 51.86 -33.88
N GLY A 89 7.17 51.91 -35.03
CA GLY A 89 6.50 53.11 -35.55
C GLY A 89 5.31 53.56 -34.70
N GLY A 90 4.73 52.65 -33.90
CA GLY A 90 3.60 52.97 -33.02
C GLY A 90 2.35 52.13 -33.26
N ASP A 91 2.32 51.35 -34.34
CA ASP A 91 1.12 50.62 -34.76
C ASP A 91 1.01 49.27 -34.06
N VAL A 92 -0.21 48.93 -33.65
CA VAL A 92 -0.63 47.63 -33.14
C VAL A 92 -1.56 47.01 -34.17
N VAL A 93 -1.13 45.89 -34.74
CA VAL A 93 -1.77 45.25 -35.89
C VAL A 93 -2.17 43.84 -35.50
N LEU A 94 -3.42 43.47 -35.79
CA LEU A 94 -3.91 42.11 -35.74
C LEU A 94 -3.81 41.47 -37.12
N PHE A 95 -3.14 40.33 -37.19
CA PHE A 95 -3.09 39.47 -38.36
C PHE A 95 -4.07 38.31 -38.17
N ASN A 96 -5.18 38.31 -38.89
CA ASN A 96 -6.16 37.24 -38.81
C ASN A 96 -5.69 36.01 -39.59
N LEU A 97 -5.54 34.88 -38.90
CA LEU A 97 -4.88 33.68 -39.45
C LEU A 97 -5.75 32.98 -40.51
N ASN A 98 -7.07 33.11 -40.45
CA ASN A 98 -8.00 32.49 -41.40
C ASN A 98 -8.13 33.28 -42.70
N THR A 99 -8.20 34.61 -42.59
CA THR A 99 -8.44 35.50 -43.74
C THR A 99 -7.15 36.06 -44.34
N CYS A 100 -6.02 35.93 -43.64
CA CYS A 100 -4.73 36.53 -43.98
C CYS A 100 -4.80 38.06 -44.13
N GLN A 101 -5.72 38.71 -43.43
CA GLN A 101 -5.90 40.17 -43.45
C GLN A 101 -5.22 40.82 -42.24
N LEU A 102 -4.68 42.03 -42.46
CA LEU A 102 -4.08 42.87 -41.43
C LEU A 102 -5.08 43.97 -41.04
N GLU A 103 -5.32 44.13 -39.74
CA GLU A 103 -6.16 45.17 -39.18
C GLU A 103 -5.36 45.99 -38.16
N CYS A 104 -5.34 47.31 -38.32
CA CYS A 104 -4.73 48.20 -37.33
C CYS A 104 -5.75 48.51 -36.23
N VAL A 105 -5.48 48.01 -35.03
CA VAL A 105 -6.36 48.15 -33.86
C VAL A 105 -5.95 49.29 -32.93
N GLY A 106 -4.73 49.81 -33.09
CA GLY A 106 -4.26 50.98 -32.35
C GLY A 106 -2.98 51.58 -32.95
N SER A 107 -2.78 52.88 -32.75
CA SER A 107 -1.54 53.56 -33.14
C SER A 107 -1.12 54.58 -32.08
N VAL A 108 0.17 54.65 -31.79
CA VAL A 108 0.78 55.49 -30.75
C VAL A 108 1.83 56.41 -31.38
N ASP A 109 1.55 57.72 -31.41
CA ASP A 109 2.35 58.76 -32.10
C ASP A 109 3.85 58.80 -31.81
N ARG A 110 4.28 58.26 -30.66
CA ARG A 110 5.67 58.31 -30.18
C ARG A 110 6.40 56.97 -30.27
N GLY A 111 5.81 56.03 -30.98
CA GLY A 111 6.37 54.69 -31.18
C GLY A 111 6.24 53.79 -29.96
N LEU A 112 6.33 52.49 -30.22
CA LEU A 112 6.36 51.45 -29.20
C LEU A 112 7.78 50.92 -29.05
N THR A 113 8.13 50.51 -27.83
CA THR A 113 9.47 50.02 -27.48
C THR A 113 9.46 48.55 -27.05
N SER A 114 8.33 48.07 -26.52
CA SER A 114 8.13 46.67 -26.12
C SER A 114 6.63 46.37 -26.08
N MET A 115 6.27 45.11 -26.32
CA MET A 115 4.94 44.55 -26.16
C MET A 115 5.03 43.22 -25.40
N SER A 116 4.17 43.02 -24.41
CA SER A 116 4.09 41.74 -23.69
C SER A 116 2.67 41.48 -23.22
N TRP A 117 2.11 40.38 -23.68
CA TRP A 117 0.80 39.88 -23.25
C TRP A 117 0.90 39.15 -21.91
N SER A 118 -0.17 39.22 -21.12
CA SER A 118 -0.32 38.41 -19.93
C SER A 118 -0.45 36.93 -20.30
N PRO A 119 -0.05 35.99 -19.43
CA PRO A 119 -0.08 34.55 -19.76
C PRO A 119 -1.48 33.97 -20.00
N ASP A 120 -2.52 34.69 -19.57
CA ASP A 120 -3.94 34.37 -19.79
C ASP A 120 -4.52 35.10 -21.01
N GLU A 121 -3.70 35.83 -21.79
CA GLU A 121 -4.09 36.54 -23.02
C GLU A 121 -5.17 37.64 -22.83
N GLU A 122 -5.47 38.02 -21.59
CA GLU A 122 -6.52 39.02 -21.29
C GLU A 122 -6.02 40.47 -21.30
N LEU A 123 -4.72 40.69 -21.07
CA LEU A 123 -4.12 42.02 -20.97
C LEU A 123 -2.86 42.13 -21.81
N VAL A 124 -2.68 43.28 -22.47
CA VAL A 124 -1.44 43.63 -23.17
C VAL A 124 -0.78 44.83 -22.52
N ILE A 125 0.53 44.73 -22.29
CA ILE A 125 1.37 45.81 -21.81
C ILE A 125 2.24 46.32 -22.95
N LEU A 126 2.09 47.60 -23.23
CA LEU A 126 2.85 48.33 -24.24
C LEU A 126 3.72 49.38 -23.54
N THR A 127 5.00 49.46 -23.88
CA THR A 127 5.86 50.57 -23.43
C THR A 127 6.12 51.53 -24.57
N THR A 128 5.95 52.83 -24.34
CA THR A 128 6.05 53.85 -25.40
C THR A 128 7.45 54.48 -25.45
N GLY A 129 7.77 55.17 -26.54
CA GLY A 129 8.98 56.00 -26.64
C GLY A 129 9.00 57.21 -25.70
N GLN A 130 7.89 57.53 -25.02
CA GLN A 130 7.81 58.56 -23.97
C GLN A 130 8.07 58.03 -22.56
N GLU A 131 8.55 56.79 -22.43
CA GLU A 131 8.76 56.12 -21.14
C GLU A 131 7.45 55.97 -20.33
N THR A 132 6.32 55.73 -21.01
CA THR A 132 5.03 55.37 -20.39
C THR A 132 4.68 53.90 -20.62
N ILE A 133 3.89 53.33 -19.70
CA ILE A 133 3.30 52.00 -19.77
C ILE A 133 1.81 52.20 -20.10
N ILE A 134 1.36 51.62 -21.20
CA ILE A 134 -0.05 51.54 -21.56
C ILE A 134 -0.49 50.09 -21.35
N MET A 135 -1.55 49.92 -20.56
CA MET A 135 -2.21 48.64 -20.33
C MET A 135 -3.55 48.65 -21.07
N MET A 136 -3.79 47.63 -21.88
CA MET A 136 -5.06 47.45 -22.61
C MET A 136 -5.65 46.07 -22.35
N THR A 137 -6.97 45.95 -22.52
CA THR A 137 -7.67 44.65 -22.58
C THR A 137 -7.35 43.91 -23.88
N LYS A 138 -7.79 42.65 -23.99
CA LYS A 138 -7.73 41.88 -25.24
C LYS A 138 -8.50 42.50 -26.42
N ASP A 139 -9.49 43.33 -26.12
CA ASP A 139 -10.25 44.11 -27.11
C ASP A 139 -9.57 45.45 -27.45
N PHE A 140 -8.32 45.65 -27.01
CA PHE A 140 -7.52 46.87 -27.22
C PHE A 140 -8.13 48.14 -26.58
N GLU A 141 -8.99 47.98 -25.57
CA GLU A 141 -9.49 49.11 -24.78
C GLU A 141 -8.44 49.52 -23.72
N PRO A 142 -8.03 50.79 -23.65
CA PRO A 142 -7.03 51.25 -22.69
C PRO A 142 -7.61 51.28 -21.26
N ILE A 143 -6.93 50.60 -20.34
CA ILE A 143 -7.29 50.54 -18.92
C ILE A 143 -6.56 51.64 -18.15
N THR A 144 -5.24 51.70 -18.28
CA THR A 144 -4.40 52.69 -17.60
C THR A 144 -3.20 53.08 -18.45
N GLU A 145 -2.80 54.35 -18.33
CA GLU A 145 -1.52 54.85 -18.82
C GLU A 145 -0.75 55.47 -17.66
N VAL A 146 0.45 54.96 -17.38
CA VAL A 146 1.27 55.38 -16.24
C VAL A 146 2.73 55.55 -16.65
N GLY A 147 3.44 56.53 -16.08
CA GLY A 147 4.88 56.68 -16.32
C GLY A 147 5.69 55.51 -15.77
N ILE A 148 6.67 55.00 -16.53
CA ILE A 148 7.59 53.93 -16.09
C ILE A 148 8.38 54.36 -14.85
N HIS A 149 8.83 55.63 -14.84
CA HIS A 149 9.68 56.18 -13.79
C HIS A 149 8.87 56.87 -12.70
N GLN A 150 8.45 56.09 -11.70
CA GLN A 150 7.89 56.64 -10.46
C GLN A 150 8.98 56.76 -9.39
N ASP A 151 8.87 57.80 -8.55
CA ASP A 151 9.79 58.08 -7.43
C ASP A 151 9.44 57.29 -6.15
N ASP A 152 8.25 56.68 -6.10
CA ASP A 152 7.84 55.85 -4.97
C ASP A 152 8.47 54.45 -5.02
N PHE A 153 8.62 53.84 -3.84
CA PHE A 153 8.99 52.43 -3.69
C PHE A 153 7.82 51.48 -3.93
N GLY A 154 6.58 51.99 -4.01
CA GLY A 154 5.36 51.22 -4.30
C GLY A 154 4.54 50.85 -3.06
N GLU A 155 3.29 50.46 -3.26
CA GLU A 155 2.31 50.15 -2.19
C GLU A 155 2.64 48.88 -1.41
N GLY A 156 3.37 47.94 -2.02
CA GLY A 156 3.79 46.67 -1.42
C GLY A 156 4.97 46.79 -0.46
N LYS A 157 5.40 48.01 -0.12
CA LYS A 157 6.54 48.28 0.76
C LYS A 157 6.25 47.79 2.19
N PHE A 158 7.03 46.81 2.65
CA PHE A 158 7.09 46.50 4.07
C PHE A 158 7.75 47.66 4.83
N ILE A 159 6.99 48.30 5.73
CA ILE A 159 7.53 49.21 6.75
C ILE A 159 8.33 48.36 7.74
N THR A 160 9.56 47.99 7.38
CA THR A 160 10.52 47.42 8.33
C THR A 160 11.08 48.57 9.16
N VAL A 161 10.82 48.55 10.47
CA VAL A 161 11.31 49.49 11.51
C VAL A 161 12.83 49.46 11.71
N GLY A 162 13.61 49.13 10.67
CA GLY A 162 15.07 49.22 10.67
C GLY A 162 15.80 48.17 11.51
N TRP A 163 15.14 47.34 12.32
CA TRP A 163 15.80 46.32 13.13
C TRP A 163 16.53 45.29 12.25
N GLY A 164 17.86 45.42 12.15
CA GLY A 164 18.73 44.50 11.42
C GLY A 164 19.43 45.11 10.19
N LYS A 165 19.14 46.36 9.80
CA LYS A 165 19.92 47.04 8.75
C LYS A 165 21.37 47.24 9.20
N LYS A 166 22.34 47.15 8.29
CA LYS A 166 23.77 47.39 8.55
C LYS A 166 24.02 48.77 9.19
N GLU A 167 23.15 49.74 8.92
CA GLU A 167 23.11 51.07 9.52
C GLU A 167 22.73 51.08 11.02
N THR A 168 21.96 50.09 11.46
CA THR A 168 21.35 49.98 12.81
C THR A 168 22.01 48.91 13.69
N GLN A 169 22.90 48.09 13.13
CA GLN A 169 23.73 47.14 13.87
C GLN A 169 24.92 47.87 14.53
N PHE A 170 25.31 47.44 15.73
CA PHE A 170 26.41 48.04 16.48
C PHE A 170 27.75 47.67 15.84
N HIS A 171 28.26 48.53 14.96
CA HIS A 171 29.56 48.37 14.34
C HIS A 171 30.63 49.13 15.14
N GLY A 172 31.80 48.52 15.37
CA GLY A 172 32.98 49.19 15.91
C GLY A 172 33.41 50.40 15.06
N SER A 173 34.36 51.21 15.53
CA SER A 173 34.78 52.48 14.92
C SER A 173 35.10 52.38 13.41
N GLU A 174 35.64 51.26 12.93
CA GLU A 174 35.89 51.01 11.50
C GLU A 174 34.61 50.72 10.69
N GLY A 175 33.63 50.03 11.27
CA GLY A 175 32.38 49.68 10.57
C GLY A 175 31.38 50.84 10.47
N LYS A 176 31.47 51.85 11.35
CA LYS A 176 30.71 53.11 11.21
C LYS A 176 31.14 53.92 9.98
N GLN A 177 32.43 53.90 9.62
CA GLN A 177 32.92 54.56 8.40
C GLN A 177 32.51 53.81 7.12
N ALA A 178 32.45 52.48 7.17
CA ALA A 178 31.96 51.67 6.06
C ALA A 178 30.44 51.84 5.80
N ALA A 179 29.64 52.08 6.85
CA ALA A 179 28.20 52.30 6.76
C ALA A 179 27.80 53.69 6.19
N GLN A 180 28.70 54.69 6.24
CA GLN A 180 28.45 56.04 5.70
C GLN A 180 28.81 56.22 4.22
N ARG A 181 29.44 55.23 3.58
CA ARG A 181 29.68 55.28 2.13
C ARG A 181 28.37 55.05 1.37
N LYS A 182 27.74 56.12 0.88
CA LYS A 182 26.69 56.02 -0.15
C LYS A 182 27.22 55.20 -1.32
N ILE A 183 26.48 54.17 -1.72
CA ILE A 183 26.82 53.33 -2.88
C ILE A 183 26.83 54.24 -4.11
N GLN A 184 28.00 54.38 -4.74
CA GLN A 184 28.10 55.07 -6.02
C GLN A 184 27.51 54.15 -7.10
N VAL A 185 26.38 54.57 -7.67
CA VAL A 185 25.66 53.80 -8.68
C VAL A 185 26.41 53.89 -10.01
N GLN A 186 26.70 52.75 -10.62
CA GLN A 186 27.34 52.69 -11.94
C GLN A 186 26.27 52.70 -13.04
N PRO A 187 26.45 53.47 -14.12
CA PRO A 187 25.53 53.45 -15.25
C PRO A 187 25.54 52.09 -15.95
N ALA A 188 24.54 51.87 -16.82
CA ALA A 188 24.43 50.69 -17.66
C ALA A 188 25.69 50.49 -18.52
N VAL A 189 25.96 49.23 -18.87
CA VAL A 189 27.10 48.86 -19.71
C VAL A 189 26.95 49.43 -21.12
N SER A 190 28.06 49.73 -21.79
CA SER A 190 28.04 50.50 -23.05
C SER A 190 27.37 49.81 -24.24
N TRP A 191 27.17 48.50 -24.18
CA TRP A 191 26.52 47.70 -25.24
C TRP A 191 25.05 47.37 -24.92
N ASP A 192 24.54 47.84 -23.78
CA ASP A 192 23.14 47.72 -23.40
C ASP A 192 22.26 48.43 -24.43
N ASP A 193 21.11 47.86 -24.79
CA ASP A 193 20.23 48.43 -25.81
C ASP A 193 19.36 49.60 -25.34
N HIS A 194 19.43 49.94 -24.04
CA HIS A 194 18.63 50.96 -23.36
C HIS A 194 17.11 50.77 -23.43
N ARG A 195 16.60 49.67 -24.00
CA ARG A 195 15.17 49.44 -24.17
C ARG A 195 14.53 48.86 -22.90
N PRO A 196 13.29 49.25 -22.57
CA PRO A 196 12.52 48.60 -21.52
C PRO A 196 12.30 47.11 -21.81
N ARG A 197 12.26 46.27 -20.77
CA ARG A 197 11.84 44.86 -20.85
C ARG A 197 10.69 44.62 -19.90
N VAL A 198 9.67 43.90 -20.38
CA VAL A 198 8.46 43.55 -19.61
C VAL A 198 8.41 42.04 -19.47
N THR A 199 8.06 41.54 -18.28
CA THR A 199 7.86 40.11 -18.03
C THR A 199 6.75 39.90 -17.01
N TRP A 200 5.97 38.85 -17.19
CA TRP A 200 4.81 38.54 -16.36
C TRP A 200 5.07 37.39 -15.40
N ARG A 201 4.46 37.44 -14.22
CA ARG A 201 4.29 36.25 -13.36
C ARG A 201 3.32 35.29 -14.04
N GLY A 202 3.54 33.98 -13.90
CA GLY A 202 2.80 32.95 -14.64
C GLY A 202 1.29 32.90 -14.38
N ASP A 203 0.79 33.54 -13.32
CA ASP A 203 -0.65 33.67 -13.03
C ASP A 203 -1.28 35.00 -13.52
N GLY A 204 -0.50 35.85 -14.21
CA GLY A 204 -0.97 37.12 -14.76
C GLY A 204 -1.33 38.20 -13.73
N GLN A 205 -0.98 38.01 -12.45
CA GLN A 205 -1.34 38.94 -11.36
C GLN A 205 -0.33 40.09 -11.17
N LEU A 206 0.92 39.86 -11.54
CA LEU A 206 2.00 40.85 -11.43
C LEU A 206 2.83 40.85 -12.71
N PHE A 207 3.38 42.00 -13.06
CA PHE A 207 4.40 42.13 -14.09
C PHE A 207 5.59 42.98 -13.60
N ALA A 208 6.76 42.75 -14.16
CA ALA A 208 7.97 43.52 -13.91
C ALA A 208 8.42 44.27 -15.17
N VAL A 209 8.86 45.50 -14.98
CA VAL A 209 9.44 46.35 -16.02
C VAL A 209 10.86 46.74 -15.64
N SER A 210 11.85 46.35 -16.45
CA SER A 210 13.24 46.79 -16.33
C SER A 210 13.50 47.94 -17.30
N ALA A 211 13.87 49.10 -16.78
CA ALA A 211 14.16 50.29 -17.57
C ALA A 211 15.35 51.08 -16.98
N ILE A 212 16.02 51.89 -17.81
CA ILE A 212 17.14 52.71 -17.36
C ILE A 212 16.62 53.95 -16.66
N CYS A 213 17.03 54.14 -15.41
CA CYS A 213 16.62 55.27 -14.61
C CYS A 213 17.30 56.56 -15.12
N PRO A 214 16.56 57.60 -15.55
CA PRO A 214 17.16 58.82 -16.11
C PRO A 214 18.12 59.53 -15.15
N GLN A 215 17.87 59.46 -13.82
CA GLN A 215 18.71 60.13 -12.83
C GLN A 215 20.06 59.42 -12.57
N THR A 216 20.11 58.08 -12.68
CA THR A 216 21.32 57.29 -12.34
C THR A 216 22.00 56.65 -13.54
N GLY A 217 21.35 56.61 -14.69
CA GLY A 217 21.83 55.91 -15.88
C GLY A 217 21.92 54.39 -15.74
N ALA A 218 21.38 53.82 -14.66
CA ALA A 218 21.44 52.39 -14.34
C ALA A 218 20.06 51.74 -14.51
N ARG A 219 20.02 50.44 -14.86
CA ARG A 219 18.76 49.68 -14.92
C ARG A 219 18.14 49.52 -13.53
N LYS A 220 16.83 49.74 -13.45
CA LYS A 220 16.00 49.48 -12.27
C LYS A 220 14.80 48.65 -12.68
N VAL A 221 14.42 47.72 -11.82
CA VAL A 221 13.25 46.86 -12.02
C VAL A 221 12.12 47.35 -11.14
N ARG A 222 10.94 47.52 -11.74
CA ARG A 222 9.70 47.90 -11.05
C ARG A 222 8.64 46.83 -11.23
N VAL A 223 7.98 46.46 -10.14
CA VAL A 223 6.92 45.45 -10.12
C VAL A 223 5.59 46.15 -9.97
N TRP A 224 4.64 45.77 -10.81
CA TRP A 224 3.30 46.33 -10.92
C TRP A 224 2.27 45.21 -10.74
N ASN A 225 1.10 45.54 -10.22
CA ASN A 225 -0.04 44.61 -10.20
C ASN A 225 -0.84 44.67 -11.50
N ARG A 226 -1.81 43.76 -11.62
CA ARG A 226 -2.71 43.65 -12.76
C ARG A 226 -3.52 44.93 -13.03
N GLU A 227 -3.70 45.79 -12.03
CA GLU A 227 -4.41 47.07 -12.15
C GLU A 227 -3.51 48.25 -12.56
N GLY A 228 -2.22 48.03 -12.82
CA GLY A 228 -1.28 49.08 -13.25
C GLY A 228 -0.77 49.95 -12.09
N VAL A 229 -0.89 49.48 -10.85
CA VAL A 229 -0.40 50.13 -9.63
C VAL A 229 0.97 49.59 -9.25
N LEU A 230 1.90 50.50 -8.94
CA LEU A 230 3.27 50.16 -8.55
C LEU A 230 3.30 49.47 -7.18
N GLN A 231 3.82 48.23 -7.16
CA GLN A 231 3.95 47.42 -5.96
C GLN A 231 5.33 47.55 -5.32
N ALA A 232 6.40 47.48 -6.12
CA ALA A 232 7.77 47.55 -5.62
C ALA A 232 8.74 48.15 -6.63
N THR A 233 9.74 48.89 -6.15
CA THR A 233 10.91 49.34 -6.93
C THR A 233 12.18 48.70 -6.39
N SER A 234 13.00 48.11 -7.27
CA SER A 234 14.27 47.48 -6.88
C SER A 234 15.26 48.49 -6.31
N GLU A 235 16.10 48.02 -5.39
CA GLU A 235 17.27 48.79 -4.94
C GLU A 235 18.24 49.04 -6.12
N PRO A 236 19.10 50.07 -6.06
CA PRO A 236 20.10 50.30 -7.11
C PRO A 236 21.15 49.17 -7.11
N ILE A 237 21.09 48.33 -8.14
CA ILE A 237 21.99 47.19 -8.34
C ILE A 237 23.02 47.55 -9.40
N ASN A 238 24.30 47.63 -9.02
CA ASN A 238 25.38 47.95 -9.95
C ASN A 238 25.63 46.81 -10.94
N GLY A 239 25.79 47.16 -12.22
CA GLY A 239 26.11 46.18 -13.27
C GLY A 239 24.95 45.28 -13.67
N LEU A 240 23.70 45.66 -13.35
CA LEU A 240 22.50 44.99 -13.84
C LEU A 240 22.35 45.20 -15.36
N GLU A 241 22.17 44.11 -16.11
CA GLU A 241 22.09 44.11 -17.57
C GLU A 241 20.63 44.04 -18.08
N GLN A 242 20.45 44.04 -19.40
CA GLN A 242 19.14 44.12 -20.05
C GLN A 242 18.23 42.89 -19.90
N ALA A 243 18.80 41.69 -19.71
CA ALA A 243 18.02 40.45 -19.72
C ALA A 243 17.12 40.37 -18.47
N LEU A 244 15.84 40.09 -18.66
CA LEU A 244 14.84 40.04 -17.59
C LEU A 244 13.84 38.91 -17.86
N CYS A 245 13.60 38.06 -16.86
CA CYS A 245 12.59 37.00 -16.96
C CYS A 245 12.02 36.63 -15.60
N TRP A 246 10.69 36.65 -15.46
CA TRP A 246 10.03 36.17 -14.25
C TRP A 246 9.88 34.65 -14.30
N LYS A 247 10.19 33.96 -13.20
CA LYS A 247 9.94 32.53 -13.06
C LYS A 247 8.43 32.24 -12.99
N PRO A 248 7.81 31.52 -13.94
CA PRO A 248 6.35 31.42 -14.03
C PRO A 248 5.68 30.95 -12.74
N SER A 249 6.24 29.93 -12.08
CA SER A 249 5.85 29.50 -10.75
C SER A 249 6.87 29.96 -9.69
N GLY A 250 6.44 30.88 -8.84
CA GLY A 250 7.24 31.39 -7.70
C GLY A 250 7.39 32.91 -7.68
N SER A 251 8.33 33.37 -6.86
CA SER A 251 8.53 34.80 -6.57
C SER A 251 9.80 35.40 -7.17
N LEU A 252 10.57 34.62 -7.94
CA LEU A 252 11.90 35.01 -8.40
C LEU A 252 11.86 35.62 -9.81
N ILE A 253 12.48 36.78 -9.94
CA ILE A 253 12.74 37.49 -11.19
C ILE A 253 14.23 37.33 -11.49
N ALA A 254 14.56 36.68 -12.60
CA ALA A 254 15.92 36.48 -13.05
C ALA A 254 16.39 37.68 -13.89
N SER A 255 17.62 38.11 -13.63
CA SER A 255 18.34 39.12 -14.40
C SER A 255 19.83 38.76 -14.40
N THR A 256 20.64 39.39 -15.23
CA THR A 256 22.10 39.22 -15.17
C THR A 256 22.81 40.41 -14.55
N GLN A 257 23.87 40.12 -13.80
CA GLN A 257 24.71 41.11 -13.14
C GLN A 257 26.19 40.86 -13.45
N ARG A 258 26.87 41.92 -13.88
CA ARG A 258 28.33 41.93 -14.04
C ARG A 258 29.00 42.42 -12.76
N HIS A 259 29.63 41.49 -12.03
CA HIS A 259 30.47 41.83 -10.89
C HIS A 259 31.89 42.20 -11.36
N PRO A 260 32.74 42.77 -10.48
CA PRO A 260 34.13 43.07 -10.82
C PRO A 260 34.92 41.86 -11.34
N ASN A 261 34.66 40.64 -10.81
CA ASN A 261 35.43 39.43 -11.08
C ASN A 261 34.63 38.26 -11.69
N LYS A 262 33.30 38.37 -11.83
CA LYS A 262 32.43 37.29 -12.31
C LYS A 262 31.21 37.83 -13.04
N HIS A 263 30.63 37.02 -13.94
CA HIS A 263 29.34 37.28 -14.56
C HIS A 263 28.32 36.31 -13.96
N SER A 264 27.25 36.84 -13.36
CA SER A 264 26.27 36.04 -12.63
C SER A 264 24.85 36.26 -13.16
N VAL A 265 24.03 35.22 -13.06
CA VAL A 265 22.58 35.36 -13.06
C VAL A 265 22.16 35.62 -11.62
N VAL A 266 21.41 36.69 -11.39
CA VAL A 266 20.92 37.13 -10.08
C VAL A 266 19.40 37.03 -10.05
N PHE A 267 18.86 36.74 -8.87
CA PHE A 267 17.42 36.70 -8.68
C PHE A 267 16.97 37.82 -7.77
N MET A 268 15.81 38.39 -8.08
CA MET A 268 15.11 39.38 -7.26
C MET A 268 13.76 38.81 -6.84
N GLU A 269 13.31 39.15 -5.65
CA GLU A 269 11.94 38.88 -5.22
C GLU A 269 10.97 39.96 -5.74
N LYS A 270 9.66 39.68 -5.66
CA LYS A 270 8.60 40.64 -5.99
C LYS A 270 8.65 41.98 -5.22
N ASN A 271 9.41 42.03 -4.11
CA ASN A 271 9.64 43.23 -3.30
C ASN A 271 10.83 44.07 -3.79
N GLY A 272 11.51 43.66 -4.86
CA GLY A 272 12.67 44.37 -5.42
C GLY A 272 14.01 44.09 -4.72
N LEU A 273 14.07 43.16 -3.77
CA LEU A 273 15.30 42.76 -3.08
C LEU A 273 15.98 41.58 -3.80
N LEU A 274 17.31 41.55 -3.77
CA LEU A 274 18.10 40.44 -4.29
C LEU A 274 17.98 39.18 -3.40
N HIS A 275 17.78 38.02 -4.03
CA HIS A 275 17.63 36.72 -3.38
C HIS A 275 18.44 35.63 -4.13
N GLY A 276 19.76 35.61 -3.88
CA GLY A 276 20.67 34.60 -4.42
C GLY A 276 21.14 34.85 -5.85
N ASP A 277 22.21 34.14 -6.23
CA ASP A 277 22.85 34.23 -7.54
C ASP A 277 23.57 32.92 -7.90
N PHE A 278 23.87 32.73 -9.18
CA PHE A 278 24.86 31.74 -9.63
C PHE A 278 25.77 32.33 -10.71
N ALA A 279 27.03 31.88 -10.74
CA ALA A 279 28.02 32.36 -11.69
C ALA A 279 27.94 31.58 -13.02
N LEU A 280 28.03 32.30 -14.13
CA LEU A 280 28.18 31.70 -15.45
C LEU A 280 29.63 31.21 -15.64
N PRO A 281 29.87 30.10 -16.36
CA PRO A 281 31.19 29.50 -16.56
C PRO A 281 31.99 30.26 -17.63
N LEU A 282 32.05 31.59 -17.52
CA LEU A 282 32.63 32.50 -18.49
C LEU A 282 33.48 33.54 -17.76
N SER A 283 34.56 33.99 -18.41
CA SER A 283 35.26 35.17 -17.92
C SER A 283 34.41 36.43 -18.15
N LYS A 284 34.60 37.45 -17.29
CA LYS A 284 33.73 38.62 -17.23
C LYS A 284 33.44 39.25 -18.58
N ASP A 285 34.43 39.37 -19.46
CA ASP A 285 34.34 40.10 -20.73
C ASP A 285 34.14 39.21 -21.96
N GLN A 286 33.96 37.90 -21.77
CA GLN A 286 33.93 36.92 -22.86
C GLN A 286 32.62 36.93 -23.65
N ALA A 287 31.48 37.02 -22.95
CA ALA A 287 30.17 37.02 -23.59
C ALA A 287 29.23 38.00 -22.89
N LYS A 288 28.19 38.41 -23.62
CA LYS A 288 27.04 39.12 -23.09
C LYS A 288 25.83 38.17 -23.08
N VAL A 289 24.93 38.35 -22.11
CA VAL A 289 23.66 37.63 -22.08
C VAL A 289 22.63 38.44 -22.87
N LYS A 290 22.11 37.84 -23.94
CA LYS A 290 21.09 38.46 -24.78
C LYS A 290 19.72 38.39 -24.12
N GLU A 291 19.33 37.19 -23.72
CA GLU A 291 18.02 36.91 -23.11
C GLU A 291 18.10 35.79 -22.07
N LEU A 292 17.13 35.82 -21.15
CA LEU A 292 16.86 34.78 -20.16
C LEU A 292 15.43 34.30 -20.39
N LEU A 293 15.21 32.99 -20.44
CA LEU A 293 13.89 32.42 -20.73
C LEU A 293 13.60 31.26 -19.79
N TRP A 294 12.64 31.43 -18.89
CA TRP A 294 12.09 30.34 -18.09
C TRP A 294 11.08 29.54 -18.91
N ASN A 295 11.11 28.22 -18.77
CA ASN A 295 10.07 27.38 -19.33
C ASN A 295 8.78 27.43 -18.51
N SER A 296 7.66 27.01 -19.09
CA SER A 296 6.32 27.14 -18.50
C SER A 296 6.17 26.45 -17.13
N ASP A 297 6.80 25.29 -16.91
CA ASP A 297 6.78 24.58 -15.61
C ASP A 297 7.85 25.05 -14.61
N SER A 298 8.68 26.03 -15.00
CA SER A 298 9.76 26.60 -14.19
C SER A 298 10.88 25.64 -13.78
N ALA A 299 11.04 24.51 -14.47
CA ALA A 299 12.10 23.53 -14.23
C ALA A 299 13.43 23.91 -14.88
N VAL A 300 13.42 24.66 -15.99
CA VAL A 300 14.60 24.97 -16.81
C VAL A 300 14.66 26.47 -17.12
N LEU A 301 15.84 27.06 -16.89
CA LEU A 301 16.18 28.42 -17.29
C LEU A 301 17.14 28.38 -18.48
N VAL A 302 16.74 28.97 -19.61
CA VAL A 302 17.64 29.20 -20.74
C VAL A 302 18.40 30.50 -20.53
N VAL A 303 19.71 30.43 -20.76
CA VAL A 303 20.62 31.58 -20.82
C VAL A 303 21.18 31.65 -22.23
N TRP A 304 20.82 32.70 -22.97
CA TRP A 304 21.31 32.92 -24.32
C TRP A 304 22.51 33.87 -24.33
N LEU A 305 23.64 33.36 -24.77
CA LEU A 305 24.94 34.02 -24.78
C LEU A 305 25.36 34.40 -26.21
N GLU A 306 25.94 35.58 -26.34
CA GLU A 306 26.66 36.04 -27.54
C GLU A 306 28.08 36.42 -27.14
N ASP A 307 29.08 35.83 -27.80
CA ASP A 307 30.49 36.15 -27.57
C ASP A 307 30.79 37.58 -28.07
N MET A 308 31.56 38.35 -27.29
CA MET A 308 31.91 39.74 -27.61
C MET A 308 33.07 39.83 -28.62
N SER A 309 33.88 38.79 -28.75
CA SER A 309 35.10 38.72 -29.56
C SER A 309 34.90 38.01 -30.91
N CYS A 310 33.90 37.13 -31.00
CA CYS A 310 33.58 36.38 -32.22
C CYS A 310 32.06 36.25 -32.41
N LEU A 311 31.59 35.96 -33.63
CA LEU A 311 30.16 35.79 -33.94
C LEU A 311 29.61 34.43 -33.47
N ARG A 312 30.10 33.91 -32.34
CA ARG A 312 29.59 32.67 -31.74
C ARG A 312 28.45 32.98 -30.80
N SER A 313 27.44 32.12 -30.81
CA SER A 313 26.32 32.19 -29.89
C SER A 313 26.12 30.84 -29.22
N ALA A 314 25.75 30.85 -27.95
CA ALA A 314 25.48 29.64 -27.20
C ALA A 314 24.16 29.75 -26.45
N VAL A 315 23.39 28.67 -26.44
CA VAL A 315 22.15 28.56 -25.66
C VAL A 315 22.36 27.50 -24.60
N GLN A 316 22.36 27.92 -23.33
CA GLN A 316 22.62 27.06 -22.19
C GLN A 316 21.34 26.77 -21.41
N LEU A 317 21.12 25.52 -21.01
CA LEU A 317 19.96 25.11 -20.22
C LEU A 317 20.41 24.81 -18.77
N TRP A 318 19.90 25.62 -17.85
CA TRP A 318 20.21 25.58 -16.44
C TRP A 318 19.04 25.03 -15.62
N THR A 319 19.35 24.23 -14.62
CA THR A 319 18.35 23.62 -13.74
C THR A 319 18.80 23.77 -12.29
N VAL A 320 17.86 23.87 -11.35
CA VAL A 320 18.19 24.02 -9.93
C VAL A 320 17.67 22.85 -9.12
N ALA A 321 18.52 22.30 -8.24
CA ALA A 321 18.12 21.32 -7.23
C ALA A 321 19.02 21.47 -5.99
N ASN A 322 18.46 21.32 -4.79
CA ASN A 322 19.20 21.54 -3.52
C ASN A 322 19.93 22.89 -3.46
N TYR A 323 19.34 23.95 -4.02
CA TYR A 323 19.94 25.29 -4.16
C TYR A 323 21.24 25.34 -4.98
N HIS A 324 21.58 24.26 -5.70
CA HIS A 324 22.69 24.22 -6.64
C HIS A 324 22.18 24.31 -8.08
N TRP A 325 22.83 25.15 -8.87
CA TRP A 325 22.52 25.35 -10.29
C TRP A 325 23.40 24.45 -11.14
N TYR A 326 22.77 23.60 -11.94
CA TYR A 326 23.40 22.65 -12.84
C TYR A 326 23.25 23.12 -14.28
N LEU A 327 24.37 23.24 -14.99
CA LEU A 327 24.36 23.39 -16.45
C LEU A 327 24.14 22.01 -17.08
N LYS A 328 22.97 21.78 -17.68
CA LYS A 328 22.58 20.44 -18.19
C LYS A 328 22.81 20.26 -19.68
N GLN A 329 22.74 21.32 -20.46
CA GLN A 329 22.98 21.32 -21.90
C GLN A 329 23.64 22.64 -22.30
N SER A 330 24.53 22.58 -23.28
CA SER A 330 25.09 23.73 -23.97
C SER A 330 24.98 23.50 -25.47
N LEU A 331 24.19 24.32 -26.15
CA LEU A 331 24.04 24.31 -27.60
C LEU A 331 24.93 25.39 -28.19
N GLU A 332 25.95 24.99 -28.94
CA GLU A 332 26.88 25.93 -29.58
C GLU A 332 26.48 26.17 -31.04
N PHE A 333 26.33 27.45 -31.39
CA PHE A 333 26.11 27.91 -32.76
C PHE A 333 27.42 28.50 -33.28
N GLY A 334 27.90 27.93 -34.40
CA GLY A 334 29.18 28.30 -35.00
C GLY A 334 29.27 29.76 -35.43
N PRO A 335 30.45 30.24 -35.89
CA PRO A 335 30.68 31.64 -36.23
C PRO A 335 29.99 32.10 -37.53
N ASP A 336 29.27 31.21 -38.22
CA ASP A 336 28.59 31.50 -39.47
C ASP A 336 27.40 32.46 -39.20
N PRO A 337 27.45 33.72 -39.68
CA PRO A 337 26.44 34.73 -39.39
C PRO A 337 25.03 34.33 -39.81
N GLN A 338 24.89 33.41 -40.78
CA GLN A 338 23.59 32.94 -41.27
C GLN A 338 22.95 31.91 -40.33
N LYS A 339 23.76 31.17 -39.58
CA LYS A 339 23.32 30.11 -38.65
C LYS A 339 23.19 30.60 -37.21
N VAL A 340 23.48 31.87 -36.95
CA VAL A 340 23.31 32.49 -35.63
C VAL A 340 21.81 32.52 -35.29
N PRO A 341 21.42 32.12 -34.07
CA PRO A 341 20.05 32.25 -33.60
C PRO A 341 19.64 33.72 -33.60
N VAL A 342 18.44 34.00 -34.08
CA VAL A 342 17.85 35.34 -34.07
C VAL A 342 16.71 35.43 -33.06
N CYS A 343 15.99 34.32 -32.86
CA CYS A 343 14.97 34.22 -31.84
C CYS A 343 15.00 32.84 -31.17
N VAL A 344 14.71 32.80 -29.86
CA VAL A 344 14.63 31.60 -29.05
C VAL A 344 13.36 31.68 -28.21
N CYS A 345 12.52 30.66 -28.19
CA CYS A 345 11.30 30.65 -27.38
C CYS A 345 10.95 29.23 -26.92
N TRP A 346 10.38 29.13 -25.72
CA TRP A 346 9.80 27.89 -25.22
C TRP A 346 8.45 27.64 -25.88
N ASP A 347 8.12 26.37 -26.12
CA ASP A 347 6.76 25.99 -26.48
C ASP A 347 5.82 26.27 -25.27
N PRO A 348 4.67 26.94 -25.49
CA PRO A 348 3.77 27.33 -24.40
C PRO A 348 3.13 26.12 -23.69
N GLU A 349 2.82 25.05 -24.42
CA GLU A 349 2.18 23.85 -23.87
C GLU A 349 3.18 22.78 -23.43
N ARG A 350 4.29 22.63 -24.16
CA ARG A 350 5.30 21.59 -23.94
C ARG A 350 6.53 22.17 -23.24
N PRO A 351 6.67 22.03 -21.90
CA PRO A 351 7.68 22.75 -21.11
C PRO A 351 9.14 22.40 -21.42
N LEU A 352 9.41 21.29 -22.11
CA LEU A 352 10.76 20.84 -22.49
C LEU A 352 10.97 20.86 -24.01
N ARG A 353 10.22 21.70 -24.72
CA ARG A 353 10.41 21.95 -26.14
C ARG A 353 10.85 23.39 -26.37
N LEU A 354 11.98 23.56 -27.04
CA LEU A 354 12.53 24.86 -27.39
C LEU A 354 12.58 25.03 -28.90
N HIS A 355 12.13 26.18 -29.37
CA HIS A 355 12.19 26.60 -30.76
C HIS A 355 13.28 27.66 -30.94
N VAL A 356 14.08 27.49 -31.99
CA VAL A 356 15.15 28.42 -32.37
C VAL A 356 15.00 28.74 -33.85
N VAL A 357 15.00 30.02 -34.20
CA VAL A 357 14.99 30.48 -35.59
C VAL A 357 16.31 31.19 -35.88
N THR A 358 17.02 30.77 -36.93
CA THR A 358 18.28 31.39 -37.37
C THR A 358 18.05 32.51 -38.38
N ARG A 359 19.10 33.26 -38.68
CA ARG A 359 19.07 34.34 -39.69
C ARG A 359 18.79 33.83 -41.11
N SER A 360 19.17 32.59 -41.42
CA SER A 360 18.86 31.87 -42.65
C SER A 360 17.44 31.28 -42.72
N TRP A 361 16.50 31.78 -41.89
CA TRP A 361 15.14 31.24 -41.78
C TRP A 361 15.09 29.73 -41.45
N THR A 362 16.15 29.19 -40.84
CA THR A 362 16.15 27.80 -40.40
C THR A 362 15.50 27.72 -39.03
N SER A 363 14.37 27.03 -38.96
CA SER A 363 13.74 26.63 -37.69
C SER A 363 14.35 25.33 -37.18
N ILE A 364 14.76 25.34 -35.91
CA ILE A 364 15.26 24.18 -35.17
C ILE A 364 14.37 24.01 -33.93
N THR A 365 13.79 22.83 -33.77
CA THR A 365 12.99 22.47 -32.59
C THR A 365 13.68 21.36 -31.81
N TYR A 366 13.95 21.60 -30.53
CA TYR A 366 14.58 20.66 -29.62
C TYR A 366 13.59 20.13 -28.60
N ASP A 367 13.47 18.81 -28.50
CA ASP A 367 12.64 18.13 -27.50
C ASP A 367 13.54 17.41 -26.49
N TRP A 368 13.47 17.78 -25.21
CA TRP A 368 14.19 17.09 -24.14
C TRP A 368 13.28 16.21 -23.29
N GLY A 369 13.88 15.18 -22.71
CA GLY A 369 13.28 14.34 -21.68
C GLY A 369 14.20 14.23 -20.47
N TRP A 370 13.59 14.03 -19.31
CA TRP A 370 14.35 13.73 -18.09
C TRP A 370 14.80 12.27 -18.08
N THR A 371 16.11 12.03 -17.93
CA THR A 371 16.68 10.70 -17.77
C THR A 371 17.51 10.61 -16.49
N THR A 372 17.63 9.40 -15.93
CA THR A 372 18.59 9.08 -14.87
C THR A 372 19.58 8.07 -15.44
N GLU A 373 20.76 8.55 -15.80
CA GLU A 373 21.83 7.72 -16.36
C GLU A 373 22.51 6.95 -15.24
N ARG A 374 22.35 5.61 -15.27
CA ARG A 374 22.82 4.69 -14.24
C ARG A 374 23.47 3.47 -14.87
N SER A 375 24.38 2.83 -14.14
CA SER A 375 24.93 1.53 -14.55
C SER A 375 23.84 0.45 -14.50
N THR A 376 23.92 -0.51 -15.44
CA THR A 376 22.87 -1.51 -15.72
C THR A 376 23.32 -2.93 -15.41
N GLY A 377 24.33 -3.11 -14.58
CA GLY A 377 24.81 -4.43 -14.23
C GLY A 377 23.84 -5.19 -13.32
N LEU A 378 23.90 -6.51 -13.38
CA LEU A 378 23.04 -7.40 -12.59
C LEU A 378 23.83 -8.18 -11.52
N ASP A 379 25.15 -8.01 -11.49
CA ASP A 379 26.06 -8.72 -10.61
C ASP A 379 26.61 -7.84 -9.48
N ALA A 380 27.40 -8.45 -8.59
CA ALA A 380 28.02 -7.77 -7.47
C ALA A 380 29.16 -6.81 -7.89
N THR A 381 29.62 -6.86 -9.16
CA THR A 381 30.70 -6.00 -9.68
C THR A 381 30.20 -4.60 -10.07
N ASP A 382 28.89 -4.47 -10.31
CA ASP A 382 28.26 -3.18 -10.58
C ASP A 382 28.15 -2.33 -9.32
N ASN A 383 28.73 -1.12 -9.32
CA ASN A 383 28.68 -0.19 -8.19
C ASN A 383 27.35 0.56 -8.05
N ALA A 384 26.35 0.29 -8.92
CA ALA A 384 25.11 1.05 -9.00
C ALA A 384 25.39 2.55 -9.14
N SER A 385 26.26 2.88 -10.09
CA SER A 385 26.75 4.23 -10.34
C SER A 385 25.70 5.08 -11.04
N VAL A 386 25.56 6.35 -10.65
CA VAL A 386 24.68 7.32 -11.32
C VAL A 386 25.49 8.55 -11.69
N ALA A 387 25.36 9.01 -12.92
CA ALA A 387 26.07 10.17 -13.45
C ALA A 387 25.15 11.37 -13.62
N VAL A 388 25.58 12.53 -13.13
CA VAL A 388 24.85 13.80 -13.22
C VAL A 388 25.74 14.83 -13.91
N ILE A 389 25.21 15.43 -14.99
CA ILE A 389 25.89 16.47 -15.76
C ILE A 389 25.85 17.80 -15.00
N ASP A 390 27.00 18.48 -14.90
CA ASP A 390 27.13 19.83 -14.37
C ASP A 390 28.16 20.64 -15.19
N GLY A 391 27.73 21.13 -16.36
CA GLY A 391 28.58 21.84 -17.30
C GLY A 391 29.72 20.97 -17.80
N GLU A 392 30.95 21.40 -17.57
CA GLU A 392 32.17 20.65 -17.93
C GLU A 392 32.44 19.46 -16.99
N LYS A 393 31.65 19.30 -15.92
CA LYS A 393 31.82 18.25 -14.93
C LYS A 393 30.78 17.15 -15.07
N ILE A 394 31.19 15.91 -14.81
CA ILE A 394 30.30 14.78 -14.59
C ILE A 394 30.45 14.33 -13.15
N LEU A 395 29.39 14.51 -12.36
CA LEU A 395 29.32 14.12 -10.97
C LEU A 395 28.84 12.67 -10.89
N VAL A 396 29.68 11.75 -10.41
CA VAL A 396 29.35 10.32 -10.33
C VAL A 396 29.18 9.89 -8.88
N THR A 397 28.05 9.25 -8.57
CA THR A 397 27.75 8.71 -7.23
C THR A 397 27.63 7.18 -7.29
N THR A 398 28.42 6.48 -6.47
CA THR A 398 28.51 5.01 -6.40
C THR A 398 27.68 4.46 -5.24
N PHE A 399 26.39 4.18 -5.47
CA PHE A 399 25.44 3.84 -4.40
C PHE A 399 25.69 2.53 -3.67
N ARG A 400 26.44 1.58 -4.27
CA ARG A 400 26.86 0.38 -3.56
C ARG A 400 27.74 0.71 -2.35
N GLN A 401 28.65 1.66 -2.52
CA GLN A 401 29.67 2.02 -1.53
C GLN A 401 29.13 3.02 -0.50
N CYS A 402 28.55 4.13 -0.96
CA CYS A 402 28.05 5.19 -0.10
C CYS A 402 26.89 5.94 -0.74
N VAL A 403 25.92 6.35 0.07
CA VAL A 403 24.78 7.18 -0.36
C VAL A 403 25.16 8.65 -0.13
N VAL A 404 25.85 9.24 -1.12
CA VAL A 404 26.26 10.66 -1.07
C VAL A 404 25.12 11.54 -1.58
N PRO A 405 24.66 12.56 -0.81
CA PRO A 405 23.55 13.41 -1.22
C PRO A 405 24.01 14.47 -2.25
N PRO A 406 23.22 14.76 -3.29
CA PRO A 406 23.54 15.83 -4.24
C PRO A 406 23.48 17.21 -3.56
N PRO A 407 24.33 18.19 -3.95
CA PRO A 407 25.22 18.19 -5.11
C PRO A 407 26.54 17.42 -4.94
N MET A 408 26.84 16.92 -3.74
CA MET A 408 28.04 16.13 -3.52
C MET A 408 27.98 14.81 -4.29
N CYS A 409 29.15 14.28 -4.67
CA CYS A 409 29.29 13.05 -5.43
C CYS A 409 30.45 12.21 -4.89
N SER A 410 30.59 10.96 -5.36
CA SER A 410 31.71 10.10 -4.98
C SER A 410 33.01 10.60 -5.63
N PHE A 411 32.94 10.99 -6.91
CA PHE A 411 34.02 11.62 -7.64
C PHE A 411 33.45 12.44 -8.81
N GLU A 412 34.19 13.45 -9.24
CA GLU A 412 33.86 14.27 -10.42
C GLU A 412 34.87 14.01 -11.55
N LEU A 413 34.39 14.01 -12.80
CA LEU A 413 35.22 14.01 -14.00
C LEU A 413 35.16 15.40 -14.62
N GLN A 414 36.32 16.05 -14.79
CA GLN A 414 36.43 17.36 -15.44
C GLN A 414 36.77 17.17 -16.93
N LEU A 415 35.96 17.74 -17.81
CA LEU A 415 36.15 17.78 -19.25
C LEU A 415 36.58 19.19 -19.70
N LYS A 416 36.98 19.29 -20.97
CA LYS A 416 37.41 20.56 -21.60
C LYS A 416 36.25 21.39 -22.15
N SER A 417 35.10 20.77 -22.34
CA SER A 417 33.89 21.37 -22.93
C SER A 417 32.66 20.87 -22.14
N PRO A 418 31.58 21.67 -22.06
CA PRO A 418 30.33 21.24 -21.41
C PRO A 418 29.80 19.93 -21.96
N VAL A 419 29.29 19.08 -21.07
CA VAL A 419 28.75 17.75 -21.41
C VAL A 419 27.27 17.85 -21.76
N ASN A 420 26.87 17.26 -22.89
CA ASN A 420 25.47 17.19 -23.32
C ASN A 420 24.86 15.80 -23.09
N GLN A 421 25.65 14.73 -23.07
CA GLN A 421 25.12 13.40 -22.81
C GLN A 421 26.15 12.51 -22.09
N VAL A 422 25.66 11.63 -21.21
CA VAL A 422 26.46 10.60 -20.55
C VAL A 422 25.74 9.27 -20.69
N THR A 423 26.49 8.18 -20.82
CA THR A 423 25.96 6.81 -20.79
C THR A 423 26.94 5.87 -20.11
N PHE A 424 26.44 4.80 -19.50
CA PHE A 424 27.26 3.71 -18.98
C PHE A 424 27.38 2.58 -20.02
N LEU A 425 28.46 1.82 -19.94
CA LEU A 425 28.65 0.61 -20.75
C LEU A 425 27.69 -0.50 -20.27
N CYS A 426 26.97 -1.15 -21.18
CA CYS A 426 26.00 -2.19 -20.83
C CYS A 426 26.57 -3.63 -20.88
N GLN A 427 27.90 -3.80 -20.93
CA GLN A 427 28.55 -5.12 -20.98
C GLN A 427 28.85 -5.67 -19.58
N PRO A 428 28.69 -6.99 -19.35
CA PRO A 428 29.13 -7.64 -18.12
C PRO A 428 30.61 -7.31 -17.82
N GLU A 429 30.97 -7.13 -16.55
CA GLU A 429 32.32 -6.76 -16.07
C GLU A 429 32.81 -5.33 -16.45
N GLY A 430 32.14 -4.66 -17.38
CA GLY A 430 32.45 -3.28 -17.83
C GLY A 430 31.43 -2.23 -17.41
N THR A 431 30.42 -2.58 -16.61
CA THR A 431 29.22 -1.75 -16.34
C THR A 431 29.47 -0.41 -15.64
N ASN A 432 30.65 -0.25 -15.03
CA ASN A 432 31.08 0.98 -14.38
C ASN A 432 31.83 1.95 -15.32
N GLN A 433 32.09 1.54 -16.58
CA GLN A 433 32.68 2.43 -17.58
C GLN A 433 31.62 3.41 -18.09
N LEU A 434 32.04 4.65 -18.35
CA LEU A 434 31.12 5.69 -18.82
C LEU A 434 31.69 6.41 -20.03
N ALA A 435 30.80 6.83 -20.92
CA ALA A 435 31.11 7.68 -22.06
C ALA A 435 30.36 9.02 -21.92
N ALA A 436 31.01 10.10 -22.34
CA ALA A 436 30.50 11.45 -22.30
C ALA A 436 30.58 12.08 -23.69
N PHE A 437 29.51 12.74 -24.12
CA PHE A 437 29.44 13.53 -25.34
C PHE A 437 29.40 15.00 -24.98
N THR A 438 30.36 15.78 -25.48
CA THR A 438 30.53 17.20 -25.19
C THR A 438 29.93 18.10 -26.27
N ALA A 439 29.71 19.37 -25.94
CA ALA A 439 29.06 20.36 -26.80
C ALA A 439 29.86 20.66 -28.08
N ASP A 440 31.18 20.47 -28.05
CA ASP A 440 32.08 20.58 -29.20
C ASP A 440 32.09 19.33 -30.11
N GLY A 441 31.23 18.35 -29.84
CA GLY A 441 31.06 17.15 -30.66
C GLY A 441 32.02 16.00 -30.35
N GLN A 442 32.82 16.09 -29.28
CA GLN A 442 33.75 15.02 -28.90
C GLN A 442 33.09 13.96 -28.02
N ILE A 443 33.52 12.70 -28.17
CA ILE A 443 33.12 11.58 -27.31
C ILE A 443 34.34 11.14 -26.49
N SER A 444 34.25 11.21 -25.16
CA SER A 444 35.28 10.75 -24.23
C SER A 444 34.81 9.52 -23.46
N ILE A 445 35.63 8.47 -23.41
CA ILE A 445 35.34 7.21 -22.69
C ILE A 445 36.27 7.08 -21.49
N TYR A 446 35.71 6.76 -20.32
CA TYR A 446 36.43 6.63 -19.06
C TYR A 446 36.31 5.20 -18.50
N THR A 447 37.45 4.62 -18.09
CA THR A 447 37.54 3.30 -17.46
C THR A 447 38.32 3.36 -16.16
N GLN A 448 38.03 2.46 -15.20
CA GLN A 448 38.61 2.51 -13.85
C GLN A 448 40.03 1.89 -13.74
N VAL A 449 40.52 1.18 -14.77
CA VAL A 449 41.88 0.64 -14.86
C VAL A 449 42.31 0.60 -16.34
N ILE A 450 43.26 1.45 -16.77
CA ILE A 450 44.26 1.32 -17.89
C ILE A 450 43.78 0.55 -19.17
N PHE A 451 43.76 0.99 -20.44
CA PHE A 451 44.30 2.12 -21.25
C PHE A 451 43.71 2.10 -22.71
N CYS A 452 43.97 3.18 -23.48
CA CYS A 452 44.10 3.32 -24.96
C CYS A 452 42.85 3.32 -25.90
N LEU A 453 42.79 4.34 -26.76
CA LEU A 453 41.82 4.55 -27.85
C LEU A 453 41.94 3.43 -28.91
N ARG A 454 40.85 2.68 -29.19
CA ARG A 454 40.89 1.50 -30.09
C ARG A 454 40.42 1.74 -31.53
N SER A 455 39.46 2.64 -31.78
CA SER A 455 39.13 3.12 -33.14
C SER A 455 38.18 4.32 -33.11
N GLU A 456 38.29 5.16 -34.13
CA GLU A 456 37.41 6.28 -34.42
C GLU A 456 36.58 5.93 -35.67
N VAL A 457 35.28 6.23 -35.67
CA VAL A 457 34.38 5.96 -36.81
C VAL A 457 33.67 7.25 -37.13
N GLU A 458 33.96 7.85 -38.29
CA GLU A 458 33.18 8.96 -38.83
C GLU A 458 31.79 8.46 -39.23
N VAL A 459 30.77 9.16 -38.76
CA VAL A 459 29.37 8.90 -39.12
C VAL A 459 28.90 10.11 -39.92
N ASP A 460 28.49 9.91 -41.18
CA ASP A 460 27.86 10.95 -41.99
C ASP A 460 26.51 11.35 -41.38
N GLY A 461 26.48 12.48 -40.68
CA GLY A 461 25.30 13.10 -40.06
C GLY A 461 25.44 13.35 -38.55
N VAL A 462 24.61 14.23 -37.99
CA VAL A 462 24.58 14.49 -36.55
C VAL A 462 23.83 13.36 -35.84
N VAL A 463 24.51 12.67 -34.91
CA VAL A 463 23.92 11.58 -34.11
C VAL A 463 23.09 12.18 -32.98
N VAL A 464 21.79 11.93 -33.00
CA VAL A 464 20.81 12.40 -31.99
C VAL A 464 20.70 11.42 -30.82
N SER A 465 20.88 10.12 -31.07
CA SER A 465 20.78 9.10 -30.03
C SER A 465 21.62 7.87 -30.34
N VAL A 466 22.16 7.22 -29.31
CA VAL A 466 22.95 5.99 -29.41
C VAL A 466 22.42 4.98 -28.41
N VAL A 467 22.12 3.76 -28.87
CA VAL A 467 21.65 2.65 -28.02
C VAL A 467 22.40 1.38 -28.39
N HIS A 468 23.02 0.71 -27.40
CA HIS A 468 23.79 -0.51 -27.62
C HIS A 468 23.10 -1.74 -27.00
N SER A 469 23.05 -2.84 -27.74
CA SER A 469 22.54 -4.15 -27.30
C SER A 469 23.69 -5.09 -26.89
N SER A 470 23.77 -5.39 -25.59
CA SER A 470 24.84 -6.21 -25.00
C SER A 470 24.83 -7.68 -25.41
N GLN A 471 23.71 -8.21 -25.91
CA GLN A 471 23.60 -9.60 -26.35
C GLN A 471 23.98 -9.81 -27.81
N THR A 472 23.89 -8.77 -28.63
CA THR A 472 24.13 -8.85 -30.09
C THR A 472 25.38 -8.09 -30.54
N GLY A 473 25.98 -7.28 -29.66
CA GLY A 473 27.13 -6.43 -30.01
C GLY A 473 26.78 -5.33 -31.03
N THR A 474 25.49 -4.96 -31.11
CA THR A 474 25.00 -3.98 -32.07
C THR A 474 24.79 -2.61 -31.42
N VAL A 475 25.20 -1.56 -32.11
CA VAL A 475 24.95 -0.15 -31.77
C VAL A 475 23.94 0.39 -32.78
N ALA A 476 22.79 0.86 -32.28
CA ALA A 476 21.84 1.63 -33.05
C ALA A 476 22.16 3.12 -32.88
N LEU A 477 22.39 3.81 -34.00
CA LEU A 477 22.58 5.26 -34.09
C LEU A 477 21.31 5.86 -34.68
N GLN A 478 20.72 6.84 -34.02
CA GLN A 478 19.66 7.67 -34.59
C GLN A 478 20.30 8.97 -35.10
N LEU A 479 20.09 9.29 -36.38
CA LEU A 479 20.58 10.51 -37.00
C LEU A 479 19.52 11.64 -36.96
N GLU A 480 19.95 12.87 -37.18
CA GLU A 480 19.12 14.08 -37.24
C GLU A 480 18.00 14.00 -38.29
N ASP A 481 18.21 13.22 -39.36
CA ASP A 481 17.20 12.95 -40.41
C ASP A 481 16.16 11.89 -40.00
N GLY A 482 16.20 11.40 -38.75
CA GLY A 482 15.30 10.38 -38.22
C GLY A 482 15.66 8.95 -38.61
N ARG A 483 16.73 8.72 -39.37
CA ARG A 483 17.17 7.35 -39.74
C ARG A 483 17.87 6.68 -38.57
N ILE A 484 17.55 5.41 -38.37
CA ILE A 484 18.25 4.54 -37.42
C ILE A 484 19.22 3.65 -38.20
N ARG A 485 20.52 3.80 -37.93
CA ARG A 485 21.59 2.94 -38.48
C ARG A 485 21.98 1.90 -37.44
N LYS A 486 21.90 0.62 -37.81
CA LYS A 486 22.41 -0.49 -36.99
C LYS A 486 23.85 -0.81 -37.40
N LEU A 487 24.76 -0.72 -36.45
CA LEU A 487 26.19 -0.98 -36.60
C LEU A 487 26.56 -2.20 -35.74
N ILE A 488 27.30 -3.17 -36.28
CA ILE A 488 27.93 -4.20 -35.45
C ILE A 488 29.28 -3.67 -35.01
N TRP A 489 29.50 -3.64 -33.69
CA TRP A 489 30.75 -3.16 -33.11
C TRP A 489 31.93 -4.01 -33.63
N GLY A 490 32.79 -3.42 -34.47
CA GLY A 490 33.96 -4.08 -35.07
C GLY A 490 33.92 -4.34 -36.58
N GLN A 491 32.84 -3.99 -37.30
CA GLN A 491 32.78 -4.05 -38.77
C GLN A 491 32.44 -2.68 -39.38
N GLN A 492 33.13 -2.28 -40.45
CA GLN A 492 32.92 -1.00 -41.16
C GLN A 492 31.65 -0.97 -42.05
N THR A 493 30.82 -2.02 -42.03
CA THR A 493 29.69 -2.19 -42.96
C THR A 493 28.35 -2.02 -42.24
N TYR A 494 27.52 -1.11 -42.74
CA TYR A 494 26.14 -0.91 -42.30
C TYR A 494 25.28 -2.10 -42.71
N LEU A 495 24.50 -2.67 -41.79
CA LEU A 495 23.68 -3.84 -42.11
C LEU A 495 22.30 -3.48 -42.67
N TYR A 496 21.65 -2.43 -42.15
CA TYR A 496 20.30 -2.03 -42.58
C TYR A 496 20.06 -0.53 -42.33
N SER A 497 19.36 0.11 -43.27
CA SER A 497 18.76 1.45 -43.16
C SER A 497 17.24 1.28 -43.16
N CYS A 498 16.57 1.70 -42.10
CA CYS A 498 15.11 1.73 -42.01
C CYS A 498 14.65 3.19 -41.87
N VAL A 499 13.64 3.58 -42.66
CA VAL A 499 12.87 4.82 -42.49
C VAL A 499 11.62 4.43 -41.72
N LEU A 500 11.45 4.94 -40.51
CA LEU A 500 10.18 4.79 -39.80
C LEU A 500 9.13 5.63 -40.51
N ALA A 501 8.15 4.98 -41.14
CA ALA A 501 6.95 5.64 -41.59
C ALA A 501 6.19 6.19 -40.36
N THR A 502 5.81 7.46 -40.43
CA THR A 502 4.94 8.13 -39.46
C THR A 502 3.58 7.43 -39.43
N ASP A 503 3.17 6.91 -38.28
CA ASP A 503 1.82 6.37 -38.10
C ASP A 503 0.80 7.52 -37.87
N PRO A 504 -0.48 7.38 -38.31
CA PRO A 504 -1.42 8.48 -38.54
C PRO A 504 -2.30 8.86 -37.34
N TRP A 505 -1.87 8.59 -36.10
CA TRP A 505 -2.66 8.93 -34.90
C TRP A 505 -1.98 10.04 -34.11
N GLY A 506 -2.44 11.27 -34.33
CA GLY A 506 -2.10 12.43 -33.52
C GLY A 506 -2.50 12.21 -32.06
N GLY A 507 -1.52 11.94 -31.22
CA GLY A 507 -1.68 11.81 -29.77
C GLY A 507 -0.31 11.85 -29.10
N GLY A 508 -0.05 12.91 -28.35
CA GLY A 508 1.24 13.14 -27.71
C GLY A 508 1.57 12.14 -26.59
N SER A 509 2.87 11.95 -26.38
CA SER A 509 3.47 11.36 -25.16
C SER A 509 3.16 9.89 -24.87
N ALA A 510 3.72 8.99 -25.69
CA ALA A 510 4.03 7.63 -25.24
C ALA A 510 5.57 7.49 -25.13
N PHE A 511 6.08 7.40 -23.90
CA PHE A 511 7.49 7.09 -23.65
C PHE A 511 7.77 5.64 -24.08
N PHE A 512 8.25 5.44 -25.31
CA PHE A 512 8.75 4.15 -25.75
C PHE A 512 10.16 3.93 -25.19
N PHE A 513 10.28 3.16 -24.10
CA PHE A 513 11.57 2.58 -23.70
C PHE A 513 11.72 1.19 -24.30
N LEU A 514 12.71 1.05 -25.19
CA LEU A 514 13.11 -0.23 -25.77
C LEU A 514 13.97 -0.96 -24.72
N VAL A 515 13.36 -1.86 -23.95
CA VAL A 515 14.07 -2.72 -22.99
C VAL A 515 14.36 -4.06 -23.66
N SER A 516 15.65 -4.37 -23.80
CA SER A 516 16.12 -5.70 -24.22
C SER A 516 16.01 -6.68 -23.03
N LEU A 517 15.10 -7.65 -23.13
CA LEU A 517 15.03 -8.82 -22.25
C LEU A 517 14.90 -10.07 -23.14
N ALA A 518 16.00 -10.79 -23.35
CA ALA A 518 15.95 -12.10 -24.00
C ALA A 518 16.19 -13.21 -22.97
N VAL A 519 15.21 -14.12 -22.86
CA VAL A 519 15.35 -15.43 -22.21
C VAL A 519 15.39 -16.48 -23.33
N LYS A 520 16.47 -17.27 -23.41
CA LYS A 520 16.68 -18.32 -24.43
C LYS A 520 15.67 -19.47 -24.32
N LYS A 521 15.06 -19.89 -25.43
CA LYS A 521 15.31 -21.15 -26.19
C LYS A 521 14.18 -21.43 -27.21
N GLN A 522 14.37 -21.09 -28.49
CA GLN A 522 14.17 -22.00 -29.63
C GLN A 522 14.54 -21.30 -30.94
N GLN A 523 15.28 -22.01 -31.77
CA GLN A 523 15.61 -21.63 -33.14
C GLN A 523 14.32 -21.62 -33.97
N SER A 524 13.80 -20.44 -34.29
CA SER A 524 13.12 -20.16 -35.57
C SER A 524 12.95 -18.65 -35.71
N LEU A 525 13.20 -18.17 -36.92
CA LEU A 525 13.16 -16.77 -37.33
C LEU A 525 11.81 -16.11 -37.02
N LEU A 526 11.77 -15.30 -35.96
CA LEU A 526 10.84 -14.17 -35.78
C LEU A 526 11.47 -13.24 -34.72
N GLU A 527 12.24 -12.26 -35.18
CA GLU A 527 12.76 -11.15 -34.35
C GLU A 527 11.55 -10.27 -33.96
N ILE A 528 10.91 -10.61 -32.84
CA ILE A 528 9.84 -9.82 -32.25
C ILE A 528 10.48 -8.75 -31.36
N CYS A 529 10.36 -7.50 -31.80
CA CYS A 529 10.29 -6.34 -30.92
C CYS A 529 9.15 -6.56 -29.90
N ALA A 530 9.48 -6.86 -28.65
CA ALA A 530 8.53 -6.85 -27.53
C ALA A 530 9.17 -5.97 -26.44
N PHE A 531 8.61 -4.83 -26.03
CA PHE A 531 7.22 -4.54 -25.70
C PHE A 531 6.40 -3.80 -26.78
N VAL A 532 5.80 -4.57 -27.69
CA VAL A 532 4.34 -4.55 -27.93
C VAL A 532 3.93 -6.03 -27.91
N SER A 533 3.56 -6.53 -26.73
CA SER A 533 2.81 -7.77 -26.62
C SER A 533 1.44 -7.39 -26.07
N ALA A 534 0.50 -7.16 -26.99
CA ALA A 534 -0.93 -6.99 -26.80
C ALA A 534 -1.38 -5.76 -25.96
N TYR A 535 -2.02 -4.79 -26.63
CA TYR A 535 -3.17 -3.95 -26.21
C TYR A 535 -3.53 -3.76 -24.71
N PHE A 536 -2.57 -3.70 -23.78
CA PHE A 536 -2.85 -3.47 -22.36
C PHE A 536 -1.90 -2.40 -21.79
N GLN A 537 -2.49 -1.28 -21.40
CA GLN A 537 -1.86 -0.25 -20.59
C GLN A 537 -1.53 -0.85 -19.20
N LEU A 538 -0.24 -1.09 -18.91
CA LEU A 538 0.22 -1.71 -17.64
C LEU A 538 -0.13 -0.85 -16.41
N ALA A 539 -0.05 0.48 -16.54
CA ALA A 539 -0.53 1.43 -15.55
C ALA A 539 -0.56 2.83 -16.19
N SER A 540 -1.58 3.62 -15.91
CA SER A 540 -1.75 4.99 -16.44
C SER A 540 -0.98 6.06 -15.67
N SER A 541 -0.51 5.75 -14.45
CA SER A 541 -0.03 6.73 -13.48
C SER A 541 1.44 6.54 -13.07
N VAL A 542 2.31 6.01 -13.94
CA VAL A 542 3.73 5.77 -13.62
C VAL A 542 4.56 7.05 -13.66
N SER A 543 5.28 7.34 -12.56
CA SER A 543 6.16 8.51 -12.42
C SER A 543 7.65 8.20 -12.65
N SER A 544 8.10 6.98 -12.34
CA SER A 544 9.45 6.49 -12.66
C SER A 544 9.53 4.97 -12.55
N PHE A 545 10.52 4.35 -13.18
CA PHE A 545 10.72 2.90 -13.11
C PHE A 545 12.21 2.50 -13.09
N ALA A 546 12.47 1.27 -12.67
CA ALA A 546 13.77 0.62 -12.71
C ALA A 546 13.61 -0.89 -12.81
N ILE A 547 14.50 -1.55 -13.53
CA ILE A 547 14.52 -3.02 -13.63
C ILE A 547 15.73 -3.53 -12.86
N CYS A 548 15.52 -4.56 -12.04
CA CYS A 548 16.58 -5.25 -11.31
C CYS A 548 16.28 -6.75 -11.30
N ASN A 549 17.16 -7.53 -11.95
CA ASN A 549 16.98 -8.98 -12.13
C ASN A 549 15.60 -9.30 -12.76
N ASP A 550 14.82 -10.18 -12.11
CA ASP A 550 13.47 -10.58 -12.53
C ASP A 550 12.38 -9.60 -12.06
N PHE A 551 12.73 -8.42 -11.53
CA PHE A 551 11.78 -7.45 -10.96
C PHE A 551 11.73 -6.13 -11.72
N LEU A 552 10.52 -5.63 -11.94
CA LEU A 552 10.19 -4.28 -12.39
C LEU A 552 9.69 -3.46 -11.19
N LEU A 553 10.43 -2.40 -10.84
CA LEU A 553 10.04 -1.45 -9.82
C LEU A 553 9.46 -0.21 -10.48
N VAL A 554 8.34 0.26 -9.97
CA VAL A 554 7.57 1.37 -10.54
C VAL A 554 7.11 2.29 -9.41
N THR A 555 7.37 3.58 -9.50
CA THR A 555 6.67 4.57 -8.66
C THR A 555 5.49 5.14 -9.42
N THR A 556 4.40 5.40 -8.72
CA THR A 556 3.17 5.96 -9.30
C THR A 556 2.91 7.40 -8.83
N HIS A 557 2.00 8.10 -9.50
CA HIS A 557 1.48 9.39 -9.07
C HIS A 557 0.61 9.27 -7.81
N SER A 558 0.12 8.07 -7.48
CA SER A 558 -0.59 7.75 -6.23
C SER A 558 0.35 7.52 -5.02
N HIS A 559 1.62 7.93 -5.12
CA HIS A 559 2.60 7.89 -4.04
C HIS A 559 2.90 6.47 -3.53
N THR A 560 2.91 5.49 -4.44
CA THR A 560 3.31 4.11 -4.14
C THR A 560 4.49 3.69 -5.01
N CYS A 561 5.31 2.77 -4.48
CA CYS A 561 6.33 2.02 -5.18
C CYS A 561 5.85 0.58 -5.27
N ARG A 562 5.65 0.09 -6.49
CA ARG A 562 5.27 -1.29 -6.80
C ARG A 562 6.50 -2.07 -7.26
N CYS A 563 6.67 -3.30 -6.78
CA CYS A 563 7.73 -4.23 -7.19
C CYS A 563 7.11 -5.51 -7.74
N LEU A 564 7.22 -5.69 -9.06
CA LEU A 564 6.50 -6.69 -9.82
C LEU A 564 7.48 -7.69 -10.41
N GLN A 565 7.16 -8.98 -10.37
CA GLN A 565 8.00 -10.00 -10.96
C GLN A 565 7.66 -10.18 -12.45
N LEU A 566 8.65 -10.04 -13.33
CA LEU A 566 8.49 -10.03 -14.79
C LEU A 566 7.87 -11.31 -15.38
N ARG A 567 7.79 -12.40 -14.62
CA ARG A 567 7.18 -13.68 -15.05
C ARG A 567 5.66 -13.73 -14.87
N LEU A 568 5.07 -12.90 -14.00
CA LEU A 568 3.62 -12.82 -13.81
C LEU A 568 3.05 -11.70 -14.70
N GLN A 569 2.55 -12.06 -15.88
CA GLN A 569 1.96 -11.11 -16.85
C GLN A 569 0.58 -10.56 -16.45
N ALA A 570 -0.06 -11.03 -15.37
CA ALA A 570 -1.50 -10.83 -15.15
C ALA A 570 -1.91 -9.82 -14.04
N ALA A 571 -1.00 -9.28 -13.23
CA ALA A 571 -1.38 -8.66 -11.95
C ALA A 571 -1.60 -7.12 -11.95
N LEU A 572 -1.53 -6.45 -13.11
CA LEU A 572 -1.44 -4.98 -13.16
C LEU A 572 -2.75 -4.25 -13.46
N ALA A 573 -3.81 -4.96 -13.87
CA ALA A 573 -5.10 -4.37 -14.19
C ALA A 573 -5.99 -4.11 -12.95
N SER A 574 -5.57 -4.53 -11.75
CA SER A 574 -6.22 -4.10 -10.51
C SER A 574 -5.66 -2.75 -10.08
N ASP A 575 -6.41 -1.69 -10.37
CA ASP A 575 -6.26 -0.46 -9.62
C ASP A 575 -6.44 -0.79 -8.14
N GLY A 576 -5.45 -0.39 -7.34
CA GLY A 576 -5.27 -0.90 -5.99
C GLY A 576 -6.47 -0.55 -5.11
N GLY A 577 -7.32 -1.54 -4.85
CA GLY A 577 -8.28 -1.47 -3.75
C GLY A 577 -7.52 -1.15 -2.46
N GLN A 578 -7.93 -0.09 -1.76
CA GLN A 578 -7.18 0.54 -0.68
C GLN A 578 -6.93 -0.35 0.57
N ASN A 579 -7.28 -1.65 0.55
CA ASN A 579 -7.32 -2.49 1.74
C ASN A 579 -6.42 -3.75 1.77
N ASP A 580 -5.54 -3.98 0.79
CA ASP A 580 -4.52 -5.04 0.95
C ASP A 580 -3.29 -4.51 1.70
N GLN A 581 -3.39 -4.41 3.03
CA GLN A 581 -2.23 -4.18 3.91
C GLN A 581 -1.16 -5.29 3.81
N ASN A 582 -1.47 -6.40 3.13
CA ASN A 582 -0.59 -7.56 2.95
C ASN A 582 -0.06 -7.75 1.52
N ASP A 583 -0.29 -6.80 0.60
CA ASP A 583 0.32 -6.88 -0.73
C ASP A 583 1.84 -6.59 -0.62
N GLU A 584 2.66 -7.65 -0.72
CA GLU A 584 4.11 -7.56 -0.69
C GLU A 584 4.71 -6.71 -1.82
N THR A 585 3.95 -6.56 -2.90
CA THR A 585 4.37 -5.84 -4.10
C THR A 585 4.20 -4.34 -3.94
N LEU A 586 3.47 -3.85 -2.94
CA LEU A 586 3.15 -2.43 -2.78
C LEU A 586 3.80 -1.82 -1.53
N ARG A 587 4.40 -0.63 -1.70
CA ARG A 587 4.91 0.20 -0.59
C ARG A 587 4.54 1.66 -0.80
N ARG A 588 4.00 2.33 0.22
CA ARG A 588 3.80 3.79 0.18
C ARG A 588 5.14 4.53 0.25
N VAL A 589 5.26 5.60 -0.54
CA VAL A 589 6.43 6.48 -0.61
C VAL A 589 5.98 7.93 -0.45
N GLU A 590 6.89 8.86 -0.15
CA GLU A 590 6.53 10.27 -0.04
C GLU A 590 6.12 10.84 -1.42
N ARG A 591 5.27 11.87 -1.41
CA ARG A 591 4.71 12.48 -2.62
C ARG A 591 5.82 12.91 -3.58
N GLY A 592 5.77 12.39 -4.81
CA GLY A 592 6.72 12.71 -5.87
C GLY A 592 8.09 12.05 -5.77
N SER A 593 8.27 11.04 -4.90
CA SER A 593 9.48 10.19 -4.92
C SER A 593 9.70 9.60 -6.31
N ARG A 594 10.97 9.58 -6.76
CA ARG A 594 11.37 8.93 -8.01
C ARG A 594 12.54 7.98 -7.78
N ILE A 595 12.58 6.88 -8.52
CA ILE A 595 13.66 5.88 -8.43
C ILE A 595 14.91 6.42 -9.13
N VAL A 596 16.00 6.49 -8.37
CA VAL A 596 17.33 6.84 -8.88
C VAL A 596 18.06 5.60 -9.37
N THR A 597 18.19 4.58 -8.51
CA THR A 597 18.79 3.29 -8.86
C THR A 597 18.37 2.18 -7.90
N VAL A 598 18.55 0.93 -8.31
CA VAL A 598 18.39 -0.26 -7.46
C VAL A 598 19.74 -0.94 -7.41
N VAL A 599 20.23 -1.28 -6.22
CA VAL A 599 21.56 -1.89 -6.08
C VAL A 599 21.46 -3.39 -6.44
N PRO A 600 22.18 -3.89 -7.46
CA PRO A 600 22.09 -5.29 -7.88
C PRO A 600 22.59 -6.27 -6.80
N GLN A 601 21.94 -7.44 -6.70
CA GLN A 601 22.19 -8.47 -5.67
C GLN A 601 22.15 -7.96 -4.22
N ASP A 602 21.59 -6.78 -4.02
CA ASP A 602 21.30 -6.15 -2.74
C ASP A 602 19.78 -5.86 -2.71
N THR A 603 19.30 -5.40 -1.57
CA THR A 603 17.88 -5.12 -1.33
C THR A 603 17.57 -3.62 -1.32
N ARG A 604 18.60 -2.77 -1.50
CA ARG A 604 18.51 -1.31 -1.46
C ARG A 604 17.94 -0.74 -2.75
N VAL A 605 16.92 0.09 -2.60
CA VAL A 605 16.34 0.94 -3.65
C VAL A 605 16.57 2.38 -3.23
N ILE A 606 17.18 3.17 -4.11
CA ILE A 606 17.49 4.58 -3.85
C ILE A 606 16.42 5.44 -4.53
N LEU A 607 15.71 6.22 -3.72
CA LEU A 607 14.72 7.19 -4.16
C LEU A 607 15.27 8.60 -4.00
N GLN A 608 14.84 9.52 -4.87
CA GLN A 608 15.03 10.95 -4.70
C GLN A 608 13.68 11.62 -4.49
N MET A 609 13.60 12.44 -3.45
CA MET A 609 12.42 13.25 -3.14
C MET A 609 12.37 14.54 -3.96
N PRO A 610 11.21 15.18 -4.16
CA PRO A 610 11.09 16.45 -4.89
C PRO A 610 11.99 17.55 -4.33
N ARG A 611 12.19 17.56 -3.01
CA ARG A 611 13.10 18.49 -2.32
C ARG A 611 14.58 18.27 -2.66
N GLY A 612 14.91 17.15 -3.30
CA GLY A 612 16.23 16.76 -3.77
C GLY A 612 17.01 15.82 -2.83
N ASN A 613 16.50 15.55 -1.63
CA ASN A 613 17.04 14.57 -0.68
C ASN A 613 16.95 13.14 -1.23
N LEU A 614 17.89 12.28 -0.82
CA LEU A 614 17.88 10.86 -1.15
C LEU A 614 17.33 10.03 0.02
N GLU A 615 16.55 9.01 -0.30
CA GLU A 615 16.04 8.02 0.66
C GLU A 615 16.44 6.62 0.19
N THR A 616 16.99 5.82 1.10
CA THR A 616 17.27 4.40 0.84
C THR A 616 16.20 3.55 1.48
N ILE A 617 15.44 2.81 0.66
CA ILE A 617 14.43 1.88 1.13
C ILE A 617 14.81 0.45 0.80
N HIS A 618 14.25 -0.50 1.54
CA HIS A 618 14.33 -1.94 1.25
C HIS A 618 12.93 -2.44 0.91
N HIS A 619 12.66 -2.75 -0.36
CA HIS A 619 11.35 -3.22 -0.78
C HIS A 619 11.12 -4.65 -0.30
N ARG A 620 9.97 -4.94 0.33
CA ARG A 620 9.70 -6.25 0.96
C ARG A 620 9.84 -7.41 -0.01
N ALA A 621 9.25 -7.30 -1.21
CA ALA A 621 9.41 -8.28 -2.28
C ALA A 621 10.88 -8.60 -2.63
N LEU A 622 11.75 -7.58 -2.77
CA LEU A 622 13.17 -7.79 -3.06
C LEU A 622 13.90 -8.46 -1.88
N VAL A 623 13.58 -8.05 -0.64
CA VAL A 623 14.19 -8.64 0.55
C VAL A 623 13.83 -10.12 0.65
N LEU A 624 12.55 -10.47 0.50
CA LEU A 624 12.10 -11.85 0.56
C LEU A 624 12.67 -12.70 -0.57
N ALA A 625 12.75 -12.18 -1.79
CA ALA A 625 13.40 -12.87 -2.90
C ALA A 625 14.87 -13.20 -2.59
N GLN A 626 15.60 -12.24 -2.01
CA GLN A 626 16.99 -12.45 -1.61
C GLN A 626 17.12 -13.43 -0.43
N LEU A 627 16.24 -13.33 0.58
CA LEU A 627 16.22 -14.26 1.72
C LEU A 627 15.94 -15.70 1.28
N ARG A 628 14.96 -15.93 0.39
CA ARG A 628 14.67 -17.24 -0.19
C ARG A 628 15.91 -17.84 -0.84
N LYS A 629 16.62 -17.04 -1.66
CA LYS A 629 17.88 -17.45 -2.30
C LYS A 629 18.97 -17.83 -1.30
N TRP A 630 19.12 -17.09 -0.20
CA TRP A 630 20.10 -17.42 0.84
C TRP A 630 19.72 -18.67 1.64
N LEU A 631 18.44 -18.84 2.00
CA LEU A 631 17.95 -20.01 2.71
C LEU A 631 18.06 -21.28 1.86
N ASP A 632 17.72 -21.20 0.56
CA ASP A 632 17.89 -22.31 -0.40
C ASP A 632 19.38 -22.67 -0.59
N SER A 633 20.28 -21.70 -0.43
CA SER A 633 21.74 -21.90 -0.49
C SER A 633 22.37 -22.24 0.88
N LEU A 634 21.56 -22.50 1.92
CA LEU A 634 21.98 -22.79 3.30
C LEU A 634 22.87 -21.69 3.94
N LYS A 635 22.74 -20.43 3.50
CA LYS A 635 23.43 -19.26 4.07
C LYS A 635 22.61 -18.63 5.20
N PHE A 636 22.45 -19.38 6.30
CA PHE A 636 21.64 -18.97 7.45
C PHE A 636 22.14 -17.70 8.14
N ARG A 637 23.46 -17.48 8.19
CA ARG A 637 24.03 -16.26 8.82
C ARG A 637 23.60 -14.98 8.11
N ASP A 638 23.79 -14.92 6.78
CA ASP A 638 23.44 -13.76 5.97
C ASP A 638 21.93 -13.47 6.03
N ALA A 639 21.12 -14.54 5.96
CA ALA A 639 19.67 -14.44 6.10
C ALA A 639 19.28 -13.91 7.49
N PHE A 640 19.83 -14.47 8.58
CA PHE A 640 19.52 -14.05 9.94
C PHE A 640 19.91 -12.60 10.21
N GLU A 641 21.12 -12.17 9.80
CA GLU A 641 21.59 -10.80 10.01
C GLU A 641 20.70 -9.78 9.26
N CYS A 642 20.31 -10.10 8.03
CA CYS A 642 19.37 -9.30 7.23
C CYS A 642 17.98 -9.23 7.88
N MET A 643 17.42 -10.38 8.27
CA MET A 643 16.11 -10.46 8.90
C MET A 643 16.07 -9.68 10.22
N ARG A 644 17.11 -9.82 11.05
CA ARG A 644 17.24 -9.06 12.30
C ARG A 644 17.32 -7.56 12.06
N LYS A 645 18.12 -7.11 11.08
CA LYS A 645 18.29 -5.68 10.77
C LYS A 645 17.01 -5.06 10.22
N LEU A 646 16.28 -5.79 9.37
CA LEU A 646 15.06 -5.33 8.71
C LEU A 646 13.78 -5.71 9.47
N ARG A 647 13.92 -6.33 10.66
CA ARG A 647 12.82 -6.80 11.53
C ARG A 647 11.82 -7.72 10.80
N ILE A 648 12.33 -8.61 9.96
CA ILE A 648 11.56 -9.71 9.38
C ILE A 648 11.47 -10.81 10.43
N ASN A 649 10.29 -11.41 10.55
CA ASN A 649 10.04 -12.44 11.55
C ASN A 649 10.95 -13.65 11.31
N LEU A 650 11.75 -14.00 12.32
CA LEU A 650 12.76 -15.06 12.27
C LEU A 650 12.18 -16.46 12.00
N ASN A 651 10.89 -16.67 12.25
CA ASN A 651 10.20 -17.93 11.91
C ASN A 651 10.32 -18.29 10.43
N PHE A 652 10.48 -17.30 9.54
CA PHE A 652 10.64 -17.53 8.10
C PHE A 652 11.86 -18.40 7.75
N ILE A 653 12.90 -18.45 8.62
CA ILE A 653 14.06 -19.35 8.44
C ILE A 653 13.62 -20.82 8.46
N TYR A 654 12.66 -21.16 9.31
CA TYR A 654 12.07 -22.51 9.39
C TYR A 654 10.94 -22.67 8.38
N ASP A 655 9.99 -21.73 8.35
CA ASP A 655 8.75 -21.84 7.57
C ASP A 655 8.98 -21.89 6.06
N HIS A 656 10.06 -21.28 5.55
CA HIS A 656 10.39 -21.32 4.12
C HIS A 656 10.62 -22.75 3.61
N ASN A 657 11.30 -23.59 4.40
CA ASN A 657 11.50 -25.00 4.10
C ASN A 657 11.75 -25.81 5.39
N PRO A 658 10.69 -26.28 6.07
CA PRO A 658 10.80 -26.99 7.33
C PRO A 658 11.70 -28.23 7.26
N LYS A 659 11.63 -28.98 6.15
CA LYS A 659 12.44 -30.19 5.95
C LYS A 659 13.93 -29.87 5.84
N ALA A 660 14.29 -28.93 4.97
CA ALA A 660 15.68 -28.52 4.79
C ALA A 660 16.27 -27.92 6.07
N PHE A 661 15.48 -27.17 6.85
CA PHE A 661 15.93 -26.66 8.15
C PHE A 661 16.22 -27.78 9.13
N LEU A 662 15.29 -28.73 9.32
CA LEU A 662 15.44 -29.83 10.28
C LEU A 662 16.63 -30.75 9.94
N GLU A 663 16.91 -30.98 8.66
CA GLU A 663 18.08 -31.74 8.20
C GLU A 663 19.41 -31.01 8.41
N ASN A 664 19.39 -29.67 8.53
CA ASN A 664 20.60 -28.83 8.55
C ASN A 664 20.73 -27.95 9.81
N ILE A 665 20.11 -28.34 10.93
CA ILE A 665 20.16 -27.59 12.20
C ILE A 665 21.60 -27.41 12.70
N GLU A 666 22.45 -28.42 12.54
CA GLU A 666 23.85 -28.34 12.97
C GLU A 666 24.59 -27.21 12.25
N THR A 667 24.34 -27.06 10.94
CA THR A 667 24.89 -25.98 10.11
C THR A 667 24.36 -24.62 10.57
N PHE A 668 23.08 -24.52 10.90
CA PHE A 668 22.45 -23.32 11.45
C PHE A 668 23.11 -22.86 12.76
N ILE A 669 23.31 -23.77 13.72
CA ILE A 669 23.95 -23.48 15.01
C ILE A 669 25.43 -23.06 14.80
N LYS A 670 26.16 -23.76 13.92
CA LYS A 670 27.56 -23.44 13.60
C LYS A 670 27.71 -22.06 12.96
N GLN A 671 26.83 -21.70 12.02
CA GLN A 671 26.88 -20.41 11.33
C GLN A 671 26.53 -19.22 12.23
N LEU A 672 25.53 -19.36 13.11
CA LEU A 672 25.17 -18.28 14.04
C LEU A 672 26.20 -18.11 15.15
N SER A 673 26.72 -19.22 15.70
CA SER A 673 27.75 -19.32 16.76
C SER A 673 27.48 -18.61 18.10
N SER A 674 26.62 -17.59 18.11
CA SER A 674 26.25 -16.73 19.22
C SER A 674 25.02 -17.25 19.95
N ILE A 675 25.17 -17.50 21.26
CA ILE A 675 24.10 -17.95 22.17
C ILE A 675 22.93 -16.95 22.16
N ASN A 676 23.23 -15.65 22.14
CA ASN A 676 22.20 -14.60 22.12
C ASN A 676 21.35 -14.64 20.84
N HIS A 677 21.94 -14.95 19.68
CA HIS A 677 21.20 -15.05 18.42
C HIS A 677 20.29 -16.29 18.39
N ILE A 678 20.77 -17.41 18.92
CA ILE A 678 19.98 -18.64 19.05
C ILE A 678 18.83 -18.44 20.03
N ASN A 679 19.09 -17.79 21.17
CA ASN A 679 18.04 -17.43 22.13
C ASN A 679 17.01 -16.46 21.54
N LEU A 680 17.44 -15.49 20.74
CA LEU A 680 16.51 -14.61 20.01
C LEU A 680 15.61 -15.39 19.05
N PHE A 681 16.18 -16.35 18.30
CA PHE A 681 15.40 -17.23 17.42
C PHE A 681 14.37 -18.06 18.21
N LEU A 682 14.80 -18.70 19.31
CA LEU A 682 13.93 -19.52 20.15
C LEU A 682 12.82 -18.69 20.84
N THR A 683 13.10 -17.46 21.24
CA THR A 683 12.11 -16.62 21.93
C THR A 683 11.06 -16.03 21.00
N GLU A 684 11.40 -15.77 19.73
CA GLU A 684 10.49 -15.29 18.68
C GLU A 684 9.69 -16.41 17.98
N LEU A 685 10.03 -17.68 18.21
CA LEU A 685 9.35 -18.82 17.60
C LEU A 685 7.85 -18.85 17.95
N LYS A 686 7.01 -19.02 16.93
CA LYS A 686 5.54 -19.06 17.02
C LYS A 686 4.99 -20.25 16.27
N GLU A 687 3.78 -20.66 16.65
CA GLU A 687 3.08 -21.79 16.02
C GLU A 687 2.55 -21.44 14.62
N GLU A 688 2.25 -20.18 14.37
CA GLU A 688 1.78 -19.68 13.08
C GLU A 688 2.86 -19.86 11.99
N ASP A 689 2.43 -20.34 10.82
CA ASP A 689 3.28 -20.38 9.62
C ASP A 689 3.30 -18.99 8.97
N THR A 690 4.50 -18.40 8.93
CA THR A 690 4.70 -17.08 8.36
C THR A 690 4.57 -17.06 6.83
N THR A 691 4.74 -18.19 6.13
CA THR A 691 4.56 -18.28 4.68
C THR A 691 3.09 -18.36 4.26
N GLY A 692 2.22 -18.90 5.12
CA GLY A 692 0.77 -18.91 4.90
C GLY A 692 0.07 -17.59 5.24
N SER A 693 0.75 -16.69 5.95
CA SER A 693 0.18 -15.43 6.46
C SER A 693 0.94 -14.21 5.96
N MET A 694 2.07 -13.88 6.60
CA MET A 694 2.81 -12.63 6.37
C MET A 694 3.69 -12.63 5.12
N TYR A 695 4.16 -13.79 4.68
CA TYR A 695 5.16 -13.93 3.60
C TYR A 695 4.73 -14.90 2.50
N PRO A 696 3.56 -14.68 1.85
CA PRO A 696 3.02 -15.59 0.84
C PRO A 696 3.99 -15.79 -0.33
N ARG A 697 4.01 -17.01 -0.86
CA ARG A 697 4.81 -17.35 -2.04
C ARG A 697 3.97 -17.08 -3.30
N SER A 698 4.44 -16.17 -4.15
CA SER A 698 3.83 -15.91 -5.46
C SER A 698 4.23 -17.03 -6.45
N GLU A 699 3.29 -17.98 -6.61
CA GLU A 699 3.09 -18.98 -7.67
C GLU A 699 3.97 -20.27 -7.82
N SER A 700 3.25 -21.28 -8.35
CA SER A 700 3.61 -22.62 -8.88
C SER A 700 3.90 -23.76 -7.90
N SER A 701 2.94 -24.11 -7.04
CA SER A 701 2.47 -25.48 -6.78
C SER A 701 1.36 -25.43 -5.73
N PRO A 702 0.20 -26.08 -5.93
CA PRO A 702 -0.73 -26.30 -4.83
C PRO A 702 0.00 -27.14 -3.79
N VAL A 703 0.42 -26.51 -2.70
CA VAL A 703 0.91 -27.23 -1.53
C VAL A 703 -0.30 -28.02 -1.05
N GLN A 704 -0.32 -29.32 -1.34
CA GLN A 704 -1.30 -30.23 -0.78
C GLN A 704 -1.29 -30.00 0.73
N PRO A 705 -2.44 -29.76 1.37
CA PRO A 705 -2.50 -29.60 2.82
C PRO A 705 -1.85 -30.84 3.43
N GLN A 706 -0.67 -30.66 4.01
CA GLN A 706 0.02 -31.73 4.72
C GLN A 706 -0.94 -32.21 5.81
N PRO A 707 -1.12 -33.54 5.97
CA PRO A 707 -1.97 -34.06 7.03
C PRO A 707 -1.47 -33.50 8.36
N ALA A 708 -2.37 -32.88 9.13
CA ALA A 708 -2.05 -32.23 10.39
C ALA A 708 -1.18 -33.15 11.25
N SER A 709 0.12 -32.86 11.35
CA SER A 709 0.99 -33.55 12.26
C SER A 709 0.43 -33.30 13.66
N LYS A 710 0.23 -34.36 14.44
CA LYS A 710 -0.22 -34.25 15.84
C LYS A 710 0.76 -33.43 16.70
N GLN A 711 1.97 -33.18 16.21
CA GLN A 711 3.04 -32.43 16.87
C GLN A 711 3.01 -30.97 16.42
N LYS A 712 3.14 -30.07 17.41
CA LYS A 712 3.19 -28.63 17.21
C LYS A 712 4.56 -28.17 16.72
N LYS A 713 4.60 -27.18 15.83
CA LYS A 713 5.81 -26.62 15.21
C LYS A 713 6.83 -26.20 16.27
N VAL A 714 6.38 -25.45 17.28
CA VAL A 714 7.26 -24.94 18.35
C VAL A 714 7.97 -26.09 19.05
N ASP A 715 7.23 -27.15 19.40
CA ASP A 715 7.77 -28.29 20.14
C ASP A 715 8.79 -29.08 19.28
N VAL A 716 8.49 -29.30 17.99
CA VAL A 716 9.40 -29.98 17.04
C VAL A 716 10.72 -29.23 16.89
N VAL A 717 10.67 -27.91 16.70
CA VAL A 717 11.87 -27.08 16.53
C VAL A 717 12.67 -27.00 17.84
N CYS A 718 12.00 -26.82 18.98
CA CYS A 718 12.65 -26.80 20.29
C CYS A 718 13.34 -28.13 20.61
N ASP A 719 12.69 -29.27 20.36
CA ASP A 719 13.26 -30.59 20.61
C ASP A 719 14.45 -30.89 19.68
N ALA A 720 14.34 -30.53 18.39
CA ALA A 720 15.41 -30.75 17.43
C ALA A 720 16.64 -29.86 17.72
N LEU A 721 16.44 -28.57 18.01
CA LEU A 721 17.51 -27.67 18.43
C LEU A 721 18.16 -28.15 19.74
N ARG A 722 17.34 -28.56 20.73
CA ARG A 722 17.85 -29.08 22.00
C ARG A 722 18.74 -30.30 21.79
N SER A 723 18.28 -31.30 21.04
CA SER A 723 19.03 -32.54 20.80
C SER A 723 20.39 -32.26 20.17
N VAL A 724 20.46 -31.34 19.21
CA VAL A 724 21.74 -30.98 18.55
C VAL A 724 22.63 -30.20 19.52
N MET A 725 22.10 -29.22 20.26
CA MET A 725 22.88 -28.46 21.25
C MET A 725 23.45 -29.35 22.36
N GLU A 726 22.69 -30.33 22.85
CA GLU A 726 23.13 -31.32 23.83
C GLU A 726 24.21 -32.27 23.27
N SER A 727 24.12 -32.66 22.00
CA SER A 727 25.17 -33.46 21.35
C SER A 727 26.47 -32.70 21.09
N MET A 728 26.39 -31.37 20.88
CA MET A 728 27.55 -30.54 20.54
C MET A 728 28.33 -30.11 21.77
N ASP A 729 27.73 -29.30 22.64
CA ASP A 729 28.35 -28.79 23.87
C ASP A 729 27.26 -28.31 24.86
N PRO A 730 26.83 -29.19 25.79
CA PRO A 730 25.84 -28.85 26.80
C PRO A 730 26.22 -27.64 27.67
N ASN A 731 27.52 -27.45 27.94
CA ASN A 731 27.98 -26.38 28.82
C ASN A 731 27.90 -25.02 28.13
N LYS A 732 28.32 -24.95 26.86
CA LYS A 732 28.26 -23.73 26.06
C LYS A 732 26.81 -23.32 25.75
N PHE A 733 25.94 -24.28 25.44
CA PHE A 733 24.55 -23.99 25.04
C PHE A 733 23.54 -24.09 26.19
N CYS A 734 24.00 -24.18 27.44
CA CYS A 734 23.15 -24.36 28.62
C CYS A 734 21.95 -23.39 28.66
N LEU A 735 22.17 -22.09 28.44
CA LEU A 735 21.07 -21.10 28.43
C LEU A 735 20.06 -21.36 27.30
N SER A 736 20.53 -21.72 26.11
CA SER A 736 19.65 -22.03 24.97
C SER A 736 18.86 -23.31 25.17
N ILE A 737 19.45 -24.31 25.83
CA ILE A 737 18.76 -25.55 26.22
C ILE A 737 17.64 -25.25 27.22
N LEU A 738 17.90 -24.38 28.23
CA LEU A 738 16.86 -23.93 29.16
C LEU A 738 15.74 -23.18 28.43
N THR A 739 16.08 -22.26 27.50
CA THR A 739 15.10 -21.56 26.67
C THR A 739 14.22 -22.54 25.88
N ALA A 740 14.80 -23.60 25.31
CA ALA A 740 14.06 -24.60 24.55
C ALA A 740 13.03 -25.36 25.41
N HIS A 741 13.32 -25.66 26.68
CA HIS A 741 12.34 -26.26 27.60
C HIS A 741 11.22 -25.29 28.00
N VAL A 742 11.58 -24.02 28.25
CA VAL A 742 10.62 -22.97 28.65
C VAL A 742 9.68 -22.59 27.50
N LYS A 743 10.17 -22.60 26.26
CA LYS A 743 9.43 -22.10 25.08
C LYS A 743 8.46 -23.10 24.45
N LYS A 744 8.47 -24.35 24.89
CA LYS A 744 7.47 -25.34 24.46
C LYS A 744 6.05 -24.86 24.73
N THR A 745 5.11 -25.41 23.97
CA THR A 745 3.70 -25.01 24.09
C THR A 745 3.10 -25.34 25.45
N VAL A 746 3.61 -26.38 26.12
CA VAL A 746 3.48 -26.60 27.55
C VAL A 746 4.89 -26.45 28.14
N PRO A 747 5.18 -25.34 28.84
CA PRO A 747 6.52 -25.09 29.38
C PRO A 747 6.98 -26.19 30.33
N GLU A 748 8.14 -26.79 30.05
CA GLU A 748 8.73 -27.87 30.87
C GLU A 748 9.56 -27.28 32.03
N LEU A 749 8.94 -26.44 32.86
CA LEU A 749 9.62 -25.71 33.93
C LEU A 749 10.21 -26.62 35.02
N GLU A 750 9.58 -27.75 35.31
CA GLU A 750 10.12 -28.73 36.26
C GLU A 750 11.44 -29.33 35.77
N ILE A 751 11.56 -29.64 34.47
CA ILE A 751 12.79 -30.18 33.87
C ILE A 751 13.88 -29.11 33.84
N ALA A 752 13.51 -27.86 33.51
CA ALA A 752 14.44 -26.74 33.53
C ALA A 752 15.00 -26.49 34.94
N LEU A 753 14.14 -26.54 35.98
CA LEU A 753 14.56 -26.39 37.38
C LEU A 753 15.40 -27.58 37.89
N GLN A 754 15.09 -28.81 37.44
CA GLN A 754 15.94 -29.98 37.71
C GLN A 754 17.34 -29.82 37.13
N LYS A 755 17.48 -29.33 35.88
CA LYS A 755 18.79 -29.01 35.30
C LYS A 755 19.53 -27.92 36.09
N VAL A 756 18.83 -26.91 36.61
CA VAL A 756 19.44 -25.89 37.50
C VAL A 756 19.90 -26.51 38.82
N HIS A 757 19.14 -27.46 39.37
CA HIS A 757 19.52 -28.21 40.57
C HIS A 757 20.76 -29.10 40.29
N GLU A 758 20.82 -29.79 39.16
CA GLU A 758 21.99 -30.58 38.74
C GLU A 758 23.26 -29.71 38.60
N LEU A 759 23.14 -28.50 38.04
CA LEU A 759 24.24 -27.54 37.94
C LEU A 759 24.73 -27.03 39.30
N ARG A 760 23.89 -27.10 40.34
CA ARG A 760 24.23 -26.73 41.71
C ARG A 760 24.97 -27.86 42.43
N GLU A 761 24.45 -29.09 42.31
CA GLU A 761 25.08 -30.28 42.88
C GLU A 761 26.44 -30.58 42.21
N ASN A 762 26.52 -30.38 40.89
CA ASN A 762 27.71 -30.63 40.08
C ASN A 762 28.13 -29.38 39.28
N PRO A 763 28.76 -28.38 39.92
CA PRO A 763 29.16 -27.16 39.23
C PRO A 763 30.24 -27.42 38.17
N PRO A 764 30.07 -26.93 36.94
CA PRO A 764 31.03 -27.16 35.86
C PRO A 764 32.38 -26.48 36.15
N LYS A 765 33.49 -27.21 35.96
CA LYS A 765 34.86 -26.75 36.25
C LYS A 765 35.49 -25.89 35.14
N ALA A 766 34.82 -25.75 33.99
CA ALA A 766 35.36 -25.04 32.82
C ALA A 766 35.17 -23.52 32.96
N PRO A 767 36.20 -22.69 32.66
CA PRO A 767 36.08 -21.25 32.67
C PRO A 767 35.10 -20.78 31.57
N GLY A 768 33.98 -20.16 31.98
CA GLY A 768 32.91 -19.70 31.09
C GLY A 768 31.66 -20.60 31.04
N ALA A 769 31.61 -21.68 31.82
CA ALA A 769 30.40 -22.47 31.99
C ALA A 769 29.37 -21.75 32.90
N VAL A 770 28.10 -21.94 32.58
CA VAL A 770 26.98 -21.25 33.25
C VAL A 770 26.80 -21.80 34.66
N SER A 771 26.83 -20.93 35.67
CA SER A 771 26.53 -21.30 37.05
C SER A 771 25.02 -21.45 37.28
N ALA A 772 24.62 -22.21 38.31
CA ALA A 772 23.21 -22.33 38.70
C ALA A 772 22.56 -20.95 38.97
N GLU A 773 23.33 -19.99 39.51
CA GLU A 773 22.83 -18.62 39.74
C GLU A 773 22.57 -17.84 38.44
N GLU A 774 23.46 -17.96 37.45
CA GLU A 774 23.31 -17.29 36.15
C GLU A 774 22.16 -17.89 35.35
N ALA A 775 22.03 -19.23 35.38
CA ALA A 775 20.90 -19.94 34.78
C ALA A 775 19.57 -19.50 35.40
N LEU A 776 19.52 -19.37 36.74
CA LEU A 776 18.32 -18.93 37.43
C LEU A 776 17.98 -17.46 37.15
N LYS A 777 18.98 -16.57 37.15
CA LYS A 777 18.78 -15.16 36.73
C LYS A 777 18.25 -15.07 35.31
N TYR A 778 18.75 -15.91 34.40
CA TYR A 778 18.26 -15.96 33.02
C TYR A 778 16.81 -16.45 32.93
N LEU A 779 16.45 -17.52 33.66
CA LEU A 779 15.07 -18.03 33.71
C LEU A 779 14.08 -16.98 34.25
N LEU A 780 14.48 -16.18 35.23
CA LEU A 780 13.66 -15.09 35.79
C LEU A 780 13.32 -14.00 34.74
N PHE A 781 14.09 -13.87 33.64
CA PHE A 781 13.73 -13.00 32.53
C PHE A 781 12.69 -13.61 31.58
N LEU A 782 12.58 -14.94 31.53
CA LEU A 782 11.71 -15.66 30.59
C LEU A 782 10.37 -16.07 31.21
N VAL A 783 10.34 -16.28 32.53
CA VAL A 783 9.22 -16.89 33.27
C VAL A 783 8.80 -15.96 34.42
N ASN A 784 7.51 -15.95 34.74
CA ASN A 784 7.01 -15.21 35.90
C ASN A 784 7.65 -15.72 37.20
N VAL A 785 8.06 -14.80 38.07
CA VAL A 785 8.64 -15.07 39.40
C VAL A 785 7.77 -16.00 40.24
N ASN A 786 6.46 -15.78 40.25
CA ASN A 786 5.54 -16.57 41.06
C ASN A 786 5.41 -17.99 40.54
N ASP A 787 5.31 -18.14 39.21
CA ASP A 787 5.27 -19.47 38.60
C ASP A 787 6.56 -20.22 38.91
N LEU A 788 7.74 -19.60 38.73
CA LEU A 788 9.02 -20.24 38.99
C LEU A 788 9.18 -20.68 40.46
N TYR A 789 8.65 -19.89 41.41
CA TYR A 789 8.60 -20.25 42.83
C TYR A 789 7.62 -21.39 43.13
N ASP A 790 6.45 -21.39 42.50
CA ASP A 790 5.44 -22.43 42.67
C ASP A 790 5.91 -23.77 42.06
N TYR A 791 6.61 -23.72 40.92
CA TYR A 791 7.23 -24.91 40.32
C TYR A 791 8.43 -25.42 41.13
N SER A 792 9.22 -24.54 41.76
CA SER A 792 10.29 -24.97 42.66
C SER A 792 9.74 -25.62 43.94
N LEU A 793 8.62 -25.14 44.48
CA LEU A 793 7.93 -25.85 45.57
C LEU A 793 7.48 -27.26 45.14
N GLY A 794 7.09 -27.40 43.88
CA GLY A 794 6.68 -28.67 43.28
C GLY A 794 7.80 -29.71 43.09
N THR A 795 9.09 -29.33 43.22
CA THR A 795 10.20 -30.29 43.22
C THR A 795 10.44 -30.93 44.58
N TYR A 796 9.80 -30.40 45.63
CA TYR A 796 9.97 -30.79 47.04
C TYR A 796 11.39 -30.58 47.60
N ASP A 797 12.24 -29.82 46.91
CA ASP A 797 13.57 -29.41 47.39
C ASP A 797 13.54 -27.98 47.94
N PHE A 798 13.59 -27.87 49.27
CA PHE A 798 13.51 -26.60 49.99
C PHE A 798 14.70 -25.67 49.73
N ASP A 799 15.88 -26.20 49.39
CA ASP A 799 17.07 -25.37 49.20
C ASP A 799 17.04 -24.67 47.83
N LEU A 800 16.52 -25.36 46.79
CA LEU A 800 16.22 -24.75 45.51
C LEU A 800 15.14 -23.67 45.65
N VAL A 801 14.09 -23.93 46.44
CA VAL A 801 13.02 -22.95 46.70
C VAL A 801 13.55 -21.69 47.35
N LEU A 802 14.44 -21.83 48.34
CA LEU A 802 15.10 -20.69 49.00
C LEU A 802 15.94 -19.88 48.01
N MET A 803 16.72 -20.54 47.16
CA MET A 803 17.51 -19.87 46.13
C MET A 803 16.64 -19.07 45.15
N VAL A 804 15.52 -19.65 44.70
CA VAL A 804 14.55 -18.96 43.82
C VAL A 804 13.95 -17.77 44.56
N ALA A 805 13.54 -17.93 45.83
CA ALA A 805 12.94 -16.86 46.62
C ALA A 805 13.90 -15.68 46.86
N GLU A 806 15.16 -15.95 47.19
CA GLU A 806 16.19 -14.93 47.42
C GLU A 806 16.51 -14.15 46.13
N LYS A 807 16.73 -14.86 45.02
CA LYS A 807 17.09 -14.22 43.74
C LYS A 807 15.91 -13.52 43.07
N SER A 808 14.68 -13.89 43.41
CA SER A 808 13.46 -13.26 42.90
C SER A 808 12.93 -12.08 43.73
N GLN A 809 13.62 -11.71 44.82
CA GLN A 809 13.25 -10.60 45.70
C GLN A 809 11.84 -10.74 46.32
N LYS A 810 11.35 -11.97 46.52
CA LYS A 810 10.13 -12.18 47.32
C LYS A 810 10.37 -11.77 48.78
N ASP A 811 9.34 -11.24 49.44
CA ASP A 811 9.45 -10.83 50.84
C ASP A 811 9.73 -12.07 51.73
N PRO A 812 10.86 -12.10 52.47
CA PRO A 812 11.16 -13.19 53.41
C PRO A 812 10.05 -13.44 54.43
N LYS A 813 9.26 -12.43 54.78
CA LYS A 813 8.12 -12.57 55.70
C LYS A 813 6.98 -13.39 55.10
N GLU A 814 6.88 -13.47 53.77
CA GLU A 814 5.80 -14.22 53.11
C GLU A 814 6.14 -15.70 52.96
N TYR A 815 7.39 -16.04 52.61
CA TYR A 815 7.74 -17.44 52.33
C TYR A 815 8.39 -18.19 53.51
N LEU A 816 9.19 -17.53 54.37
CA LEU A 816 9.89 -18.24 55.45
C LEU A 816 8.95 -18.89 56.48
N PRO A 817 7.85 -18.25 56.94
CA PRO A 817 6.92 -18.90 57.86
C PRO A 817 6.26 -20.14 57.25
N PHE A 818 5.94 -20.07 55.96
CA PHE A 818 5.33 -21.18 55.22
C PHE A 818 6.30 -22.35 55.04
N LEU A 819 7.57 -22.10 54.67
CA LEU A 819 8.58 -23.17 54.56
C LEU A 819 8.90 -23.81 55.91
N ASN A 820 8.96 -23.02 57.00
CA ASN A 820 9.19 -23.55 58.34
C ASN A 820 8.03 -24.41 58.84
N MET A 821 6.78 -24.02 58.53
CA MET A 821 5.60 -24.87 58.76
C MET A 821 5.68 -26.17 57.95
N LEU A 822 6.04 -26.12 56.67
CA LEU A 822 6.12 -27.32 55.85
C LEU A 822 7.19 -28.30 56.37
N LYS A 823 8.33 -27.81 56.85
CA LYS A 823 9.42 -28.63 57.42
C LYS A 823 9.04 -29.40 58.69
N SER A 824 7.98 -29.01 59.40
CA SER A 824 7.54 -29.71 60.62
C SER A 824 6.52 -30.84 60.38
N LEU A 825 6.03 -31.01 59.15
CA LEU A 825 5.02 -32.01 58.79
C LEU A 825 5.65 -33.36 58.38
N GLU A 826 4.88 -34.44 58.53
CA GLU A 826 5.24 -35.78 58.01
C GLU A 826 5.39 -35.76 56.48
N PRO A 827 6.30 -36.53 55.84
CA PRO A 827 6.62 -36.37 54.42
C PRO A 827 5.45 -36.49 53.44
N ASN A 828 4.49 -37.40 53.64
CA ASN A 828 3.33 -37.52 52.74
C ASN A 828 2.33 -36.39 52.97
N TYR A 829 2.08 -36.03 54.23
CA TYR A 829 1.22 -34.90 54.59
C TYR A 829 1.82 -33.55 54.18
N GLN A 830 3.15 -33.40 54.23
CA GLN A 830 3.91 -32.27 53.71
C GLN A 830 3.69 -32.12 52.21
N ARG A 831 3.87 -33.20 51.43
CA ARG A 831 3.64 -33.20 49.98
C ARG A 831 2.18 -32.93 49.62
N TYR A 832 1.23 -33.48 50.38
CA TYR A 832 -0.19 -33.14 50.26
C TYR A 832 -0.42 -31.63 50.47
N THR A 833 0.14 -31.04 51.53
CA THR A 833 -0.02 -29.62 51.85
C THR A 833 0.58 -28.73 50.75
N ILE A 834 1.75 -29.10 50.22
CA ILE A 834 2.40 -28.42 49.08
C ILE A 834 1.53 -28.53 47.83
N ASP A 835 1.14 -29.74 47.42
CA ASP A 835 0.35 -29.93 46.20
C ASP A 835 -1.05 -29.32 46.31
N LYS A 836 -1.65 -29.27 47.51
CA LYS A 836 -2.90 -28.54 47.77
C LYS A 836 -2.71 -27.03 47.61
N HIS A 837 -1.61 -26.47 48.12
CA HIS A 837 -1.25 -25.06 47.95
C HIS A 837 -1.03 -24.72 46.46
N LEU A 838 -0.31 -25.58 45.73
CA LEU A 838 -0.05 -25.45 44.29
C LEU A 838 -1.27 -25.78 43.41
N LYS A 839 -2.43 -26.08 44.01
CA LYS A 839 -3.67 -26.49 43.32
C LYS A 839 -3.50 -27.74 42.44
N ARG A 840 -2.50 -28.56 42.73
CA ARG A 840 -2.22 -29.87 42.11
C ARG A 840 -3.05 -30.95 42.81
N TYR A 841 -4.37 -30.75 42.85
CA TYR A 841 -5.29 -31.53 43.67
C TYR A 841 -5.27 -33.05 43.40
N ARG A 842 -4.92 -33.47 42.17
CA ARG A 842 -4.74 -34.90 41.83
C ARG A 842 -3.55 -35.53 42.55
N LYS A 843 -2.39 -34.86 42.56
CA LYS A 843 -1.19 -35.31 43.31
C LYS A 843 -1.43 -35.22 44.82
N ALA A 844 -2.06 -34.13 45.25
CA ALA A 844 -2.45 -33.94 46.65
C ALA A 844 -3.32 -35.09 47.18
N LEU A 845 -4.34 -35.52 46.40
CA LEU A 845 -5.20 -36.64 46.76
C LEU A 845 -4.43 -37.97 46.86
N HIS A 846 -3.47 -38.21 45.94
CA HIS A 846 -2.62 -39.40 45.98
C HIS A 846 -1.68 -39.43 47.19
N HIS A 847 -1.17 -38.27 47.62
CA HIS A 847 -0.38 -38.18 48.85
C HIS A 847 -1.26 -38.38 50.08
N LEU A 848 -2.45 -37.76 50.10
CA LEU A 848 -3.39 -37.89 51.21
C LEU A 848 -3.93 -39.32 51.38
N SER A 849 -4.13 -40.07 50.29
CA SER A 849 -4.52 -41.48 50.36
C SER A 849 -3.47 -42.38 51.01
N LYS A 850 -2.22 -41.92 51.14
CA LYS A 850 -1.12 -42.65 51.79
C LYS A 850 -0.91 -42.26 53.26
N CYS A 851 -1.59 -41.22 53.74
CA CYS A 851 -1.44 -40.71 55.11
C CYS A 851 -2.20 -41.50 56.18
N GLY A 852 -2.88 -42.60 55.84
CA GLY A 852 -3.65 -43.43 56.78
C GLY A 852 -5.16 -43.19 56.76
N GLU A 853 -5.93 -44.09 57.39
CA GLU A 853 -7.41 -44.06 57.35
C GLU A 853 -8.02 -42.88 58.10
N GLU A 854 -7.30 -42.33 59.09
CA GLU A 854 -7.70 -41.17 59.89
C GLU A 854 -7.89 -39.89 59.06
N HIS A 855 -7.24 -39.79 57.90
CA HIS A 855 -7.37 -38.68 56.97
C HIS A 855 -8.44 -38.91 55.87
N PHE A 856 -9.15 -40.04 55.86
CA PHE A 856 -10.19 -40.31 54.87
C PHE A 856 -11.32 -39.26 54.84
N PRO A 857 -11.84 -38.75 55.97
CA PRO A 857 -12.84 -37.68 55.95
C PRO A 857 -12.33 -36.41 55.26
N GLU A 858 -11.05 -36.07 55.45
CA GLU A 858 -10.40 -34.94 54.78
C GLU A 858 -10.25 -35.20 53.27
N ALA A 859 -9.91 -36.43 52.88
CA ALA A 859 -9.85 -36.84 51.47
C ALA A 859 -11.22 -36.78 50.79
N LEU A 860 -12.28 -37.24 51.47
CA LEU A 860 -13.65 -37.18 50.97
C LEU A 860 -14.11 -35.72 50.79
N GLN A 861 -13.76 -34.84 51.72
CA GLN A 861 -14.06 -33.40 51.62
C GLN A 861 -13.33 -32.77 50.43
N LEU A 862 -12.03 -33.06 50.26
CA LEU A 862 -11.24 -32.58 49.12
C LEU A 862 -11.83 -33.05 47.78
N VAL A 863 -12.28 -34.30 47.72
CA VAL A 863 -12.93 -34.87 46.53
C VAL A 863 -14.24 -34.17 46.20
N LYS A 864 -15.06 -33.85 47.22
CA LYS A 864 -16.32 -33.09 47.04
C LYS A 864 -16.07 -31.67 46.56
N GLU A 865 -15.13 -30.96 47.19
CA GLU A 865 -14.80 -29.57 46.86
C GLU A 865 -14.19 -29.43 45.45
N GLN A 866 -13.25 -30.32 45.10
CA GLN A 866 -12.51 -30.25 43.84
C GLN A 866 -13.08 -31.17 42.74
N LYS A 867 -14.19 -31.85 43.02
CA LYS A 867 -14.90 -32.76 42.10
C LYS A 867 -14.02 -33.88 41.52
N LEU A 868 -13.11 -34.43 42.32
CA LEU A 868 -12.11 -35.44 41.91
C LEU A 868 -12.59 -36.89 42.06
N TYR A 869 -13.89 -37.15 41.86
CA TYR A 869 -14.50 -38.44 42.14
C TYR A 869 -13.88 -39.60 41.33
N SER A 870 -13.58 -39.39 40.04
CA SER A 870 -13.02 -40.44 39.18
C SER A 870 -11.60 -40.87 39.57
N GLU A 871 -10.76 -39.93 40.01
CA GLU A 871 -9.39 -40.24 40.46
C GLU A 871 -9.44 -40.86 41.86
N ALA A 872 -10.32 -40.40 42.74
CA ALA A 872 -10.54 -40.99 44.05
C ALA A 872 -10.94 -42.47 43.95
N LEU A 873 -11.89 -42.80 43.07
CA LEU A 873 -12.34 -44.18 42.86
C LEU A 873 -11.25 -45.11 42.28
N ARG A 874 -10.15 -44.58 41.72
CA ARG A 874 -8.99 -45.39 41.29
C ARG A 874 -8.01 -45.70 42.43
N LEU A 875 -8.00 -44.87 43.47
CA LEU A 875 -7.07 -44.98 44.59
C LEU A 875 -7.57 -45.94 45.68
N TYR A 876 -8.88 -46.08 45.85
CA TYR A 876 -9.50 -46.99 46.83
C TYR A 876 -10.04 -48.26 46.14
N SER A 877 -9.91 -49.41 46.80
CA SER A 877 -10.38 -50.70 46.26
C SER A 877 -11.91 -50.79 46.19
N ALA A 878 -12.44 -51.47 45.17
CA ALA A 878 -13.88 -51.56 44.90
C ALA A 878 -14.71 -52.19 46.03
N ASP A 879 -14.12 -53.10 46.81
CA ASP A 879 -14.79 -53.79 47.92
C ASP A 879 -14.76 -52.98 49.23
N SER A 880 -14.11 -51.81 49.25
CA SER A 880 -13.99 -51.00 50.46
C SER A 880 -15.26 -50.20 50.77
N ALA A 881 -15.57 -50.04 52.06
CA ALA A 881 -16.63 -49.13 52.52
C ALA A 881 -16.37 -47.68 52.06
N HIS A 882 -15.10 -47.30 51.91
CA HIS A 882 -14.63 -46.04 51.35
C HIS A 882 -15.10 -45.83 49.90
N TYR A 883 -15.00 -46.86 49.05
CA TYR A 883 -15.45 -46.83 47.65
C TYR A 883 -16.97 -46.69 47.52
N LYS A 884 -17.75 -47.39 48.37
CA LYS A 884 -19.22 -47.24 48.42
C LYS A 884 -19.61 -45.80 48.79
N THR A 885 -18.97 -45.24 49.81
CA THR A 885 -19.22 -43.86 50.28
C THR A 885 -18.88 -42.82 49.20
N LEU A 886 -17.75 -42.98 48.52
CA LEU A 886 -17.34 -42.13 47.39
C LEU A 886 -18.30 -42.25 46.20
N SER A 887 -18.77 -43.46 45.89
CA SER A 887 -19.72 -43.71 44.80
C SER A 887 -21.08 -43.07 45.07
N CYS A 888 -21.60 -43.16 46.30
CA CYS A 888 -22.82 -42.46 46.70
C CYS A 888 -22.68 -40.94 46.60
N ALA A 889 -21.56 -40.38 47.09
CA ALA A 889 -21.31 -38.94 47.02
C ALA A 889 -21.14 -38.45 45.56
N TYR A 890 -20.56 -39.28 44.69
CA TYR A 890 -20.45 -38.97 43.27
C TYR A 890 -21.82 -39.02 42.58
N ALA A 891 -22.67 -39.98 42.93
CA ALA A 891 -24.04 -40.06 42.41
C ALA A 891 -24.88 -38.84 42.81
N GLU A 892 -24.78 -38.37 44.06
CA GLU A 892 -25.44 -37.14 44.52
C GLU A 892 -25.01 -35.93 43.69
N HIS A 893 -23.70 -35.76 43.48
CA HIS A 893 -23.18 -34.70 42.62
C HIS A 893 -23.68 -34.82 41.17
N LEU A 894 -23.79 -36.03 40.62
CA LEU A 894 -24.33 -36.25 39.27
C LEU A 894 -25.82 -35.88 39.17
N VAL A 895 -26.62 -36.14 40.22
CA VAL A 895 -28.02 -35.68 40.28
C VAL A 895 -28.10 -34.16 40.29
N GLU A 896 -27.26 -33.47 41.07
CA GLU A 896 -27.19 -31.99 41.08
C GLU A 896 -26.84 -31.40 39.71
N GLN A 897 -26.00 -32.08 38.93
CA GLN A 897 -25.64 -31.66 37.56
C GLN A 897 -26.69 -32.02 36.50
N GLN A 898 -27.91 -32.40 36.90
CA GLN A 898 -28.98 -32.88 36.02
C GLN A 898 -28.61 -34.13 35.21
N GLN A 899 -27.59 -34.89 35.62
CA GLN A 899 -27.17 -36.15 35.00
C GLN A 899 -27.70 -37.36 35.78
N ALA A 900 -29.02 -37.36 36.02
CA ALA A 900 -29.67 -38.36 36.88
C ALA A 900 -29.55 -39.80 36.32
N GLU A 901 -29.39 -39.99 35.00
CA GLU A 901 -29.17 -41.32 34.42
C GLU A 901 -27.81 -41.93 34.83
N GLN A 902 -26.73 -41.13 34.77
CA GLN A 902 -25.39 -41.56 35.19
C GLN A 902 -25.32 -41.81 36.69
N ALA A 903 -26.03 -40.98 37.48
CA ALA A 903 -26.19 -41.20 38.91
C ALA A 903 -26.90 -42.53 39.21
N GLY A 904 -27.97 -42.84 38.47
CA GLY A 904 -28.71 -44.10 38.59
C GLY A 904 -27.83 -45.33 38.32
N LEU A 905 -27.00 -45.29 37.28
CA LEU A 905 -26.06 -46.38 36.96
C LEU A 905 -25.04 -46.61 38.07
N LEU A 906 -24.49 -45.53 38.63
CA LEU A 906 -23.50 -45.62 39.71
C LEU A 906 -24.11 -46.14 41.02
N LEU A 907 -25.32 -45.70 41.36
CA LEU A 907 -26.07 -46.17 42.53
C LEU A 907 -26.47 -47.64 42.40
N TRP A 908 -26.86 -48.05 41.20
CA TRP A 908 -27.20 -49.44 40.93
C TRP A 908 -25.96 -50.34 41.08
N ARG A 909 -24.81 -49.91 40.57
CA ARG A 909 -23.53 -50.61 40.73
C ARG A 909 -23.05 -50.69 42.18
N CYS A 910 -23.30 -49.68 43.02
CA CYS A 910 -22.88 -49.69 44.43
C CYS A 910 -23.87 -50.42 45.38
N GLY A 911 -24.88 -51.10 44.82
CA GLY A 911 -25.83 -51.91 45.59
C GLY A 911 -26.97 -51.12 46.25
N GLU A 912 -27.35 -49.96 45.71
CA GLU A 912 -28.45 -49.11 46.21
C GLU A 912 -29.61 -49.01 45.18
N PRO A 913 -30.37 -50.11 44.95
CA PRO A 913 -31.35 -50.18 43.86
C PRO A 913 -32.54 -49.21 44.02
N ALA A 914 -32.96 -48.90 45.27
CA ALA A 914 -34.06 -47.97 45.53
C ALA A 914 -33.73 -46.53 45.08
N ARG A 915 -32.53 -46.05 45.39
CA ARG A 915 -32.06 -44.72 44.96
C ARG A 915 -31.81 -44.68 43.45
N ALA A 916 -31.32 -45.79 42.87
CA ALA A 916 -31.14 -45.92 41.43
C ALA A 916 -32.47 -45.82 40.67
N LEU A 917 -33.52 -46.48 41.15
CA LEU A 917 -34.86 -46.42 40.55
C LEU A 917 -35.39 -44.99 40.50
N GLN A 918 -35.27 -44.24 41.59
CA GLN A 918 -35.68 -42.83 41.66
C GLN A 918 -34.90 -41.96 40.66
N ALA A 919 -33.60 -42.19 40.52
CA ALA A 919 -32.75 -41.46 39.58
C ALA A 919 -33.10 -41.78 38.11
N PHE A 920 -33.37 -43.05 37.78
CA PHE A 920 -33.82 -43.44 36.44
C PHE A 920 -35.22 -42.92 36.11
N ALA A 921 -36.15 -42.91 37.07
CA ALA A 921 -37.48 -42.35 36.90
C ALA A 921 -37.50 -40.82 36.75
N THR A 922 -36.50 -40.14 37.31
CA THR A 922 -36.32 -38.69 37.14
C THR A 922 -35.69 -38.36 35.78
N SER A 923 -34.74 -39.18 35.30
CA SER A 923 -34.08 -38.99 34.00
C SER A 923 -34.90 -39.48 32.79
N SER A 924 -36.11 -40.01 32.99
CA SER A 924 -36.94 -40.60 31.93
C SER A 924 -36.22 -41.74 31.17
N SER A 925 -35.22 -42.37 31.80
CA SER A 925 -34.52 -43.56 31.29
C SER A 925 -35.35 -44.80 31.62
N TRP A 926 -36.50 -44.91 30.96
CA TRP A 926 -37.54 -45.86 31.32
C TRP A 926 -37.08 -47.32 31.24
N ARG A 927 -36.21 -47.67 30.29
CA ARG A 927 -35.66 -49.04 30.16
C ARG A 927 -34.89 -49.45 31.41
N ASN A 928 -34.01 -48.57 31.89
CA ASN A 928 -33.23 -48.81 33.11
C ASN A 928 -34.13 -48.80 34.35
N ALA A 929 -35.12 -47.91 34.41
CA ALA A 929 -36.09 -47.87 35.51
C ALA A 929 -36.86 -49.20 35.63
N ILE A 930 -37.35 -49.75 34.51
CA ILE A 930 -38.06 -51.04 34.50
C ILE A 930 -37.13 -52.20 34.88
N CYS A 931 -35.88 -52.23 34.40
CA CYS A 931 -34.91 -53.25 34.79
C CYS A 931 -34.63 -53.24 36.30
N VAL A 932 -34.44 -52.06 36.90
CA VAL A 932 -34.24 -51.93 38.35
C VAL A 932 -35.53 -52.28 39.12
N ALA A 933 -36.68 -51.87 38.60
CA ALA A 933 -37.98 -52.19 39.18
C ALA A 933 -38.26 -53.70 39.22
N GLN A 934 -37.77 -54.48 38.25
CA GLN A 934 -37.89 -55.94 38.28
C GLN A 934 -36.96 -56.62 39.28
N GLN A 935 -35.83 -55.99 39.65
CA GLN A 935 -34.93 -56.50 40.70
C GLN A 935 -35.46 -56.22 42.12
N ILE A 936 -36.36 -55.26 42.25
CA ILE A 936 -37.10 -54.98 43.47
C ILE A 936 -38.40 -55.81 43.40
N PRO A 937 -38.86 -56.47 44.48
CA PRO A 937 -40.11 -57.23 44.46
C PRO A 937 -41.34 -56.28 44.44
N LEU A 938 -41.55 -55.58 43.32
CA LEU A 938 -42.69 -54.69 43.12
C LEU A 938 -43.93 -55.48 42.63
N PRO A 939 -45.11 -55.28 43.24
CA PRO A 939 -46.38 -55.83 42.74
C PRO A 939 -46.68 -55.36 41.30
N PRO A 940 -47.40 -56.17 40.49
CA PRO A 940 -47.72 -55.82 39.11
C PRO A 940 -48.48 -54.49 38.99
N ASP A 941 -49.32 -54.15 39.96
CA ASP A 941 -50.07 -52.88 39.97
C ASP A 941 -49.15 -51.65 40.14
N GLN A 942 -48.07 -51.78 40.93
CA GLN A 942 -47.09 -50.70 41.11
C GLN A 942 -46.20 -50.53 39.88
N LEU A 943 -45.92 -51.62 39.15
CA LEU A 943 -45.20 -51.56 37.89
C LEU A 943 -46.05 -50.87 36.80
N ALA A 944 -47.35 -51.15 36.75
CA ALA A 944 -48.28 -50.47 35.84
C ALA A 944 -48.41 -48.98 36.16
N LEU A 945 -48.41 -48.58 37.43
CA LEU A 945 -48.37 -47.17 37.84
C LEU A 945 -47.07 -46.48 37.41
N LEU A 946 -45.91 -47.10 37.66
CA LEU A 946 -44.61 -46.58 37.22
C LEU A 946 -44.55 -46.43 35.70
N ALA A 947 -45.10 -47.39 34.94
CA ALA A 947 -45.15 -47.33 33.49
C ALA A 947 -46.02 -46.14 32.98
N ARG A 948 -47.16 -45.86 33.63
CA ARG A 948 -47.99 -44.69 33.32
C ARG A 948 -47.29 -43.37 33.63
N ASP A 949 -46.69 -43.24 34.83
CA ASP A 949 -45.95 -42.04 35.23
C ASP A 949 -44.77 -41.75 34.27
N LEU A 950 -44.09 -42.79 33.80
CA LEU A 950 -43.01 -42.66 32.83
C LEU A 950 -43.54 -42.32 31.43
N ALA A 951 -44.66 -42.90 31.01
CA ALA A 951 -45.29 -42.59 29.73
C ALA A 951 -45.77 -41.13 29.68
N GLU A 952 -46.34 -40.60 30.75
CA GLU A 952 -46.74 -39.18 30.86
C GLU A 952 -45.53 -38.26 30.68
N LYS A 953 -44.43 -38.51 31.40
CA LYS A 953 -43.17 -37.76 31.24
C LYS A 953 -42.59 -37.85 29.83
N LEU A 954 -42.70 -39.00 29.17
CA LEU A 954 -42.24 -39.17 27.79
C LEU A 954 -43.14 -38.43 26.79
N ASN A 955 -44.45 -38.38 27.05
CA ASN A 955 -45.40 -37.57 26.26
C ASN A 955 -45.09 -36.07 26.38
N GLU A 956 -44.79 -35.56 27.58
CA GLU A 956 -44.33 -34.18 27.78
C GLU A 956 -43.04 -33.85 26.99
N GLN A 957 -42.15 -34.83 26.84
CA GLN A 957 -40.91 -34.73 26.06
C GLN A 957 -41.10 -34.95 24.54
N ARG A 958 -42.34 -35.12 24.06
CA ARG A 958 -42.69 -35.45 22.67
C ARG A 958 -42.12 -36.79 22.16
N ARG A 959 -41.80 -37.72 23.06
CA ARG A 959 -41.31 -39.08 22.75
C ARG A 959 -42.47 -40.09 22.73
N TYR A 960 -43.47 -39.80 21.89
CA TYR A 960 -44.75 -40.50 21.86
C TYR A 960 -44.64 -42.00 21.53
N SER A 961 -43.70 -42.39 20.67
CA SER A 961 -43.50 -43.79 20.27
C SER A 961 -43.00 -44.66 21.44
N GLU A 962 -42.16 -44.08 22.32
CA GLU A 962 -41.66 -44.79 23.51
C GLU A 962 -42.70 -44.82 24.64
N ALA A 963 -43.49 -43.75 24.78
CA ALA A 963 -44.62 -43.72 25.71
C ALA A 963 -45.68 -44.77 25.35
N ALA A 964 -46.03 -44.89 24.06
CA ALA A 964 -46.98 -45.88 23.58
C ALA A 964 -46.51 -47.32 23.88
N LEU A 965 -45.22 -47.60 23.71
CA LEU A 965 -44.66 -48.91 24.00
C LEU A 965 -44.73 -49.26 25.50
N LEU A 966 -44.49 -48.28 26.38
CA LEU A 966 -44.66 -48.45 27.83
C LEU A 966 -46.12 -48.75 28.21
N LEU A 967 -47.05 -47.99 27.63
CA LEU A 967 -48.49 -48.12 27.91
C LEU A 967 -49.02 -49.47 27.42
N ASP A 968 -48.65 -49.89 26.22
CA ASP A 968 -49.07 -51.18 25.64
C ASP A 968 -48.48 -52.37 26.39
N GLN A 969 -47.15 -52.41 26.55
CA GLN A 969 -46.46 -53.61 27.07
C GLN A 969 -46.56 -53.76 28.59
N TYR A 970 -46.49 -52.67 29.35
CA TYR A 970 -46.38 -52.72 30.82
C TYR A 970 -47.66 -52.27 31.53
N ALA A 971 -48.31 -51.20 31.06
CA ALA A 971 -49.59 -50.76 31.64
C ALA A 971 -50.81 -51.53 31.08
N LYS A 972 -50.64 -52.25 29.95
CA LYS A 972 -51.69 -52.94 29.20
C LYS A 972 -52.84 -52.02 28.78
N ASP A 973 -52.52 -50.75 28.53
CA ASP A 973 -53.47 -49.72 28.12
C ASP A 973 -53.32 -49.43 26.62
N CYS A 974 -54.00 -50.26 25.81
CA CYS A 974 -53.89 -50.17 24.35
C CYS A 974 -54.52 -48.89 23.78
N GLU A 975 -55.53 -48.32 24.44
CA GLU A 975 -56.24 -47.15 23.93
C GLU A 975 -55.39 -45.88 24.10
N GLU A 976 -54.83 -45.67 25.28
CA GLU A 976 -53.89 -44.56 25.52
C GLU A 976 -52.61 -44.70 24.67
N ALA A 977 -52.13 -45.94 24.45
CA ALA A 977 -50.99 -46.18 23.57
C ALA A 977 -51.25 -45.76 22.12
N ILE A 978 -52.42 -46.12 21.57
CA ILE A 978 -52.82 -45.75 20.21
C ILE A 978 -53.01 -44.22 20.11
N LEU A 979 -53.64 -43.59 21.10
CA LEU A 979 -53.83 -42.14 21.13
C LEU A 979 -52.49 -41.39 21.22
N ALA A 980 -51.52 -41.88 21.99
CA ALA A 980 -50.17 -41.32 22.04
C ALA A 980 -49.49 -41.36 20.66
N LEU A 981 -49.62 -42.47 19.92
CA LEU A 981 -49.06 -42.55 18.55
C LEU A 981 -49.76 -41.63 17.55
N ILE A 982 -51.09 -41.48 17.65
CA ILE A 982 -51.88 -40.57 16.80
C ILE A 982 -51.45 -39.12 17.04
N THR A 983 -51.32 -38.72 18.32
CA THR A 983 -50.84 -37.38 18.69
C THR A 983 -49.39 -37.11 18.24
N GLY A 984 -48.54 -38.14 18.23
CA GLY A 984 -47.18 -38.08 17.71
C GLY A 984 -47.04 -38.26 16.20
N ALA A 985 -48.13 -38.21 15.42
CA ALA A 985 -48.15 -38.40 13.97
C ALA A 985 -47.45 -39.68 13.46
N SER A 986 -47.37 -40.72 14.30
CA SER A 986 -46.79 -42.03 13.97
C SER A 986 -47.86 -42.96 13.40
N TRP A 987 -48.40 -42.58 12.24
CA TRP A 987 -49.63 -43.15 11.66
C TRP A 987 -49.55 -44.66 11.37
N GLU A 988 -48.44 -45.13 10.80
CA GLU A 988 -48.27 -46.54 10.43
C GLU A 988 -48.25 -47.45 11.67
N GLU A 989 -47.59 -47.01 12.75
CA GLU A 989 -47.51 -47.76 14.01
C GLU A 989 -48.83 -47.71 14.80
N ALA A 990 -49.53 -46.57 14.77
CA ALA A 990 -50.88 -46.47 15.33
C ALA A 990 -51.83 -47.46 14.62
N LEU A 991 -51.77 -47.53 13.29
CA LEU A 991 -52.56 -48.45 12.48
C LEU A 991 -52.21 -49.92 12.82
N ARG A 992 -50.92 -50.24 12.96
CA ARG A 992 -50.47 -51.57 13.36
C ARG A 992 -51.04 -52.00 14.71
N LEU A 993 -51.00 -51.13 15.73
CA LEU A 993 -51.57 -51.42 17.06
C LEU A 993 -53.10 -51.58 17.01
N ILE A 994 -53.79 -50.75 16.23
CA ILE A 994 -55.24 -50.86 16.03
C ILE A 994 -55.64 -52.26 15.52
N TYR A 995 -54.94 -52.75 14.48
CA TYR A 995 -55.17 -54.10 13.96
C TYR A 995 -54.71 -55.19 14.94
N MET A 996 -53.60 -54.98 15.65
CA MET A 996 -53.08 -55.95 16.62
C MET A 996 -54.05 -56.20 17.78
N HIS A 997 -54.73 -55.16 18.29
CA HIS A 997 -55.69 -55.28 19.39
C HIS A 997 -57.15 -55.46 18.93
N ASN A 998 -57.41 -55.64 17.63
CA ASN A 998 -58.75 -55.73 17.04
C ASN A 998 -59.66 -54.52 17.38
N ARG A 999 -59.09 -53.32 17.54
CA ARG A 999 -59.81 -52.07 17.86
C ARG A 999 -60.04 -51.21 16.62
N GLN A 1000 -60.58 -51.82 15.57
CA GLN A 1000 -60.82 -51.13 14.29
C GLN A 1000 -61.77 -49.93 14.43
N ASP A 1001 -62.59 -49.90 15.48
CA ASP A 1001 -63.40 -48.74 15.88
C ASP A 1001 -62.60 -47.44 15.93
N ILE A 1002 -61.36 -47.49 16.45
CA ILE A 1002 -60.48 -46.31 16.62
C ILE A 1002 -60.04 -45.73 15.26
N THR A 1003 -60.07 -46.53 14.19
CA THR A 1003 -59.74 -46.09 12.83
C THR A 1003 -60.67 -44.97 12.37
N GLU A 1004 -61.98 -45.15 12.60
CA GLU A 1004 -63.00 -44.18 12.20
C GLU A 1004 -63.16 -43.06 13.23
N THR A 1005 -63.05 -43.37 14.54
CA THR A 1005 -63.32 -42.37 15.59
C THR A 1005 -62.18 -41.39 15.82
N ASN A 1006 -60.91 -41.82 15.68
CA ASN A 1006 -59.74 -41.00 16.05
C ASN A 1006 -58.73 -40.88 14.90
N LEU A 1007 -58.36 -41.98 14.24
CA LEU A 1007 -57.26 -41.98 13.28
C LEU A 1007 -57.60 -41.18 12.02
N LYS A 1008 -58.71 -41.47 11.33
CA LYS A 1008 -59.12 -40.73 10.12
C LYS A 1008 -59.37 -39.24 10.37
N PRO A 1009 -60.08 -38.82 11.43
CA PRO A 1009 -60.21 -37.40 11.77
C PRO A 1009 -58.85 -36.72 12.00
N ALA A 1010 -57.95 -37.36 12.75
CA ALA A 1010 -56.62 -36.81 13.03
C ALA A 1010 -55.76 -36.68 11.76
N ILE A 1011 -55.85 -37.63 10.82
CA ILE A 1011 -55.17 -37.53 9.53
C ILE A 1011 -55.68 -36.32 8.74
N LEU A 1012 -57.00 -36.14 8.64
CA LEU A 1012 -57.60 -35.01 7.92
C LEU A 1012 -57.26 -33.65 8.57
N GLU A 1013 -57.26 -33.60 9.91
CA GLU A 1013 -56.83 -32.42 10.65
C GLU A 1013 -55.34 -32.11 10.42
N ALA A 1014 -54.48 -33.13 10.41
CA ALA A 1014 -53.07 -32.98 10.10
C ALA A 1014 -52.86 -32.44 8.67
N VAL A 1015 -53.61 -32.92 7.67
CA VAL A 1015 -53.53 -32.36 6.30
C VAL A 1015 -53.86 -30.88 6.28
N ASN A 1016 -54.98 -30.50 6.91
CA ASN A 1016 -55.42 -29.11 6.93
C ASN A 1016 -54.41 -28.21 7.64
N THR A 1017 -53.84 -28.69 8.75
CA THR A 1017 -52.81 -27.99 9.51
C THR A 1017 -51.53 -27.81 8.69
N GLN A 1018 -51.04 -28.88 8.05
CA GLN A 1018 -49.82 -28.83 7.24
C GLN A 1018 -50.01 -27.96 5.98
N THR A 1019 -51.16 -28.07 5.32
CA THR A 1019 -51.48 -27.27 4.12
C THR A 1019 -51.58 -25.78 4.46
N SER A 1020 -52.32 -25.43 5.52
CA SER A 1020 -52.46 -24.02 5.94
C SER A 1020 -51.13 -23.42 6.44
N PHE A 1021 -50.30 -24.21 7.10
CA PHE A 1021 -48.96 -23.79 7.48
C PHE A 1021 -48.08 -23.52 6.25
N LEU A 1022 -48.08 -24.40 5.26
CA LEU A 1022 -47.34 -24.20 4.00
C LEU A 1022 -47.82 -22.95 3.26
N GLU A 1023 -49.13 -22.78 3.08
CA GLU A 1023 -49.71 -21.58 2.45
C GLU A 1023 -49.27 -20.29 3.18
N ALA A 1024 -49.23 -20.29 4.51
CA ALA A 1024 -48.76 -19.15 5.31
C ALA A 1024 -47.26 -18.88 5.17
N GLN A 1025 -46.42 -19.92 5.12
CA GLN A 1025 -44.98 -19.77 4.89
C GLN A 1025 -44.68 -19.23 3.49
N VAL A 1026 -45.36 -19.76 2.47
CA VAL A 1026 -45.24 -19.29 1.09
C VAL A 1026 -45.65 -17.81 0.98
N GLY A 1027 -46.80 -17.42 1.54
CA GLY A 1027 -47.23 -16.02 1.54
C GLY A 1027 -46.25 -15.07 2.23
N THR A 1028 -45.65 -15.51 3.35
CA THR A 1028 -44.64 -14.73 4.09
C THR A 1028 -43.33 -14.63 3.30
N PHE A 1029 -42.91 -15.73 2.66
CA PHE A 1029 -41.72 -15.79 1.82
C PHE A 1029 -41.82 -14.82 0.63
N THR A 1030 -42.94 -14.87 -0.12
CA THR A 1030 -43.18 -13.97 -1.25
C THR A 1030 -43.15 -12.51 -0.80
N ARG A 1031 -43.81 -12.17 0.32
CA ARG A 1031 -43.81 -10.80 0.85
C ARG A 1031 -42.40 -10.30 1.18
N HIS A 1032 -41.59 -11.11 1.86
CA HIS A 1032 -40.21 -10.73 2.22
C HIS A 1032 -39.30 -10.63 1.00
N LYS A 1033 -39.44 -11.53 0.03
CA LYS A 1033 -38.70 -11.50 -1.24
C LYS A 1033 -39.00 -10.21 -2.02
N THR A 1034 -40.28 -9.87 -2.21
CA THR A 1034 -40.69 -8.63 -2.90
C THR A 1034 -40.18 -7.39 -2.17
N ARG A 1035 -40.24 -7.36 -0.83
CA ARG A 1035 -39.74 -6.23 -0.04
C ARG A 1035 -38.22 -6.06 -0.17
N LEU A 1036 -37.45 -7.14 -0.20
CA LEU A 1036 -36.00 -7.09 -0.34
C LEU A 1036 -35.59 -6.44 -1.68
N ALA A 1037 -36.31 -6.74 -2.77
CA ALA A 1037 -36.07 -6.12 -4.07
C ALA A 1037 -36.26 -4.58 -4.01
N VAL A 1038 -37.37 -4.13 -3.41
CA VAL A 1038 -37.67 -2.69 -3.22
C VAL A 1038 -36.59 -1.99 -2.38
N VAL A 1039 -36.13 -2.61 -1.29
CA VAL A 1039 -35.11 -2.01 -0.41
C VAL A 1039 -33.77 -1.85 -1.13
N ARG A 1040 -33.38 -2.83 -1.98
CA ARG A 1040 -32.15 -2.75 -2.78
C ARG A 1040 -32.22 -1.62 -3.81
N GLU A 1041 -33.35 -1.49 -4.50
CA GLU A 1041 -33.60 -0.40 -5.47
C GLU A 1041 -33.55 0.98 -4.79
N GLN A 1042 -34.20 1.12 -3.63
CA GLN A 1042 -34.18 2.37 -2.86
C GLN A 1042 -32.77 2.76 -2.40
N LYS A 1043 -31.92 1.80 -2.02
CA LYS A 1043 -30.53 2.05 -1.65
C LYS A 1043 -29.66 2.46 -2.83
N GLU A 1044 -29.83 1.82 -4.00
CA GLU A 1044 -29.07 2.19 -5.19
C GLU A 1044 -29.47 3.59 -5.69
N LYS A 1045 -30.78 3.89 -5.68
CA LYS A 1045 -31.27 5.23 -6.03
C LYS A 1045 -30.72 6.32 -5.09
N ALA A 1046 -30.72 6.08 -3.78
CA ALA A 1046 -30.14 7.01 -2.82
C ALA A 1046 -28.61 7.18 -2.99
N ARG A 1047 -27.92 6.16 -3.54
CA ARG A 1047 -26.48 6.23 -3.87
C ARG A 1047 -26.25 7.12 -5.09
N LEU A 1048 -27.08 6.98 -6.12
CA LEU A 1048 -27.05 7.79 -7.34
C LEU A 1048 -27.43 9.27 -7.06
N ASP A 1049 -28.46 9.52 -6.26
CA ASP A 1049 -28.88 10.88 -5.91
C ASP A 1049 -27.80 11.66 -5.11
N MET A 1050 -26.84 10.97 -4.48
CA MET A 1050 -25.70 11.58 -3.78
C MET A 1050 -24.52 11.90 -4.72
N LEU A 1051 -24.51 11.38 -5.95
CA LEU A 1051 -23.47 11.62 -6.94
C LEU A 1051 -23.75 12.83 -7.84
N ASP A 1052 -25.00 13.29 -7.92
CA ASP A 1052 -25.44 14.36 -8.84
C ASP A 1052 -25.41 15.78 -8.24
N GLU A 1053 -25.21 15.99 -6.93
CA GLU A 1053 -25.20 17.34 -6.31
C GLU A 1053 -23.81 18.00 -6.14
N ASP A 1054 -22.69 17.31 -6.39
CA ASP A 1054 -21.34 17.90 -6.32
C ASP A 1054 -20.65 17.86 -7.71
N GLY A 1055 -20.46 19.04 -8.31
CA GLY A 1055 -19.81 19.23 -9.61
C GLY A 1055 -18.32 18.82 -9.66
N PRO A 1056 -17.74 18.72 -10.87
CA PRO A 1056 -16.44 18.08 -11.08
C PRO A 1056 -15.29 19.05 -10.78
N ASP A 1057 -15.07 19.37 -9.49
CA ASP A 1057 -13.81 19.92 -9.00
C ASP A 1057 -13.78 19.94 -7.46
N CYS A 1058 -13.76 18.75 -6.85
CA CYS A 1058 -13.39 18.61 -5.44
C CYS A 1058 -12.71 17.27 -5.18
N ALA A 1059 -11.39 17.30 -4.92
CA ALA A 1059 -10.53 16.15 -4.68
C ALA A 1059 -10.65 15.53 -3.27
N ASP A 1060 -11.79 15.69 -2.58
CA ASP A 1060 -12.00 15.23 -1.21
C ASP A 1060 -13.24 14.31 -1.02
N ALA A 1061 -13.89 13.87 -2.10
CA ALA A 1061 -15.09 13.04 -2.02
C ALA A 1061 -14.84 11.58 -1.58
N GLU A 1062 -13.61 11.05 -1.67
CA GLU A 1062 -13.30 9.66 -1.26
C GLU A 1062 -13.09 9.49 0.25
N LEU A 1063 -13.04 10.58 1.02
CA LEU A 1063 -12.91 10.53 2.49
C LEU A 1063 -14.21 10.16 3.22
N TYR A 1064 -15.33 10.00 2.51
CA TYR A 1064 -16.64 9.71 3.11
C TYR A 1064 -17.15 8.26 2.95
N SER A 1065 -16.45 7.39 2.22
CA SER A 1065 -17.01 6.07 1.88
C SER A 1065 -16.67 4.92 2.84
N GLU A 1066 -15.75 5.09 3.80
CA GLU A 1066 -15.44 4.04 4.79
C GLU A 1066 -16.00 4.28 6.21
N ALA A 1067 -16.77 5.35 6.43
CA ALA A 1067 -17.37 5.66 7.74
C ALA A 1067 -18.88 5.95 7.71
N SER A 1068 -19.61 5.50 6.69
CA SER A 1068 -21.05 5.77 6.55
C SER A 1068 -21.96 4.88 7.42
N SER A 1069 -21.63 4.73 8.71
CA SER A 1069 -22.56 4.17 9.71
C SER A 1069 -23.00 5.17 10.77
N VAL A 1070 -22.66 6.46 10.63
CA VAL A 1070 -22.98 7.48 11.65
C VAL A 1070 -23.54 8.81 11.11
N MET A 1071 -23.69 9.02 9.79
CA MET A 1071 -24.13 10.33 9.31
C MET A 1071 -25.24 10.26 8.26
N THR A 1072 -26.47 10.50 8.73
CA THR A 1072 -27.63 11.16 8.10
C THR A 1072 -28.72 11.09 9.19
N ASN A 1073 -29.27 12.16 9.79
CA ASN A 1073 -29.56 13.50 9.33
C ASN A 1073 -29.85 14.37 10.59
N SER A 1074 -29.25 15.56 10.74
CA SER A 1074 -29.93 16.74 11.34
C SER A 1074 -29.01 17.96 11.39
N LYS A 1075 -29.40 19.00 10.64
CA LYS A 1075 -29.05 20.40 10.88
C LYS A 1075 -29.43 20.77 12.33
N TYR A 1076 -28.58 21.58 12.96
CA TYR A 1076 -28.66 22.14 14.33
C TYR A 1076 -28.13 21.29 15.50
N SER A 1077 -27.26 21.97 16.25
CA SER A 1077 -26.85 21.74 17.65
C SER A 1077 -25.61 20.87 17.91
N HIS A 1078 -24.46 21.55 17.97
CA HIS A 1078 -23.31 21.13 18.77
C HIS A 1078 -23.67 21.17 20.27
N SER A 1079 -23.63 20.01 20.95
CA SER A 1079 -23.12 19.89 22.32
C SER A 1079 -23.08 18.45 22.80
N ASN A 1080 -21.90 18.04 23.28
CA ASN A 1080 -21.62 16.96 24.24
C ASN A 1080 -22.41 15.64 24.16
N SER A 1081 -21.69 14.54 23.93
CA SER A 1081 -21.35 13.64 25.05
C SER A 1081 -20.55 12.40 24.62
N ARG A 1082 -19.47 12.18 25.36
CA ARG A 1082 -18.89 10.86 25.65
C ARG A 1082 -20.02 9.91 26.08
N ILE A 1083 -20.43 8.97 25.24
CA ILE A 1083 -21.29 7.85 25.65
C ILE A 1083 -20.58 6.53 25.36
N SER A 1084 -20.26 5.84 26.45
CA SER A 1084 -19.59 4.57 26.56
C SER A 1084 -20.42 3.41 26.00
N SER A 1085 -19.91 2.71 25.00
CA SER A 1085 -20.46 1.44 24.49
C SER A 1085 -20.08 0.26 25.39
N ARG A 1086 -20.32 0.36 26.70
CA ARG A 1086 -19.78 -0.58 27.73
C ARG A 1086 -20.83 -1.41 28.47
N SER A 1087 -21.89 -1.91 27.82
CA SER A 1087 -22.71 -2.96 28.44
C SER A 1087 -23.19 -4.03 27.45
N SER A 1088 -23.18 -5.30 27.90
CA SER A 1088 -23.74 -6.45 27.17
C SER A 1088 -25.22 -6.28 26.82
N LYS A 1089 -25.96 -5.47 27.61
CA LYS A 1089 -27.35 -5.07 27.32
C LYS A 1089 -27.44 -4.17 26.09
N ASN A 1090 -26.52 -3.21 25.91
CA ASN A 1090 -26.49 -2.36 24.71
C ASN A 1090 -26.01 -3.12 23.46
N ARG A 1091 -25.07 -4.08 23.60
CA ARG A 1091 -24.67 -4.97 22.50
C ARG A 1091 -25.83 -5.87 22.05
N ARG A 1092 -26.54 -6.52 22.98
CA ARG A 1092 -27.77 -7.28 22.67
C ARG A 1092 -28.86 -6.41 22.04
N LYS A 1093 -29.02 -5.16 22.49
CA LYS A 1093 -29.98 -4.21 21.90
C LYS A 1093 -29.57 -3.78 20.48
N ALA A 1094 -28.27 -3.64 20.21
CA ALA A 1094 -27.74 -3.35 18.87
C ALA A 1094 -27.80 -4.56 17.92
N GLU A 1095 -27.50 -5.77 18.40
CA GLU A 1095 -27.65 -7.02 17.65
C GLU A 1095 -29.12 -7.29 17.32
N ARG A 1096 -30.05 -7.05 18.26
CA ARG A 1096 -31.51 -7.12 18.00
C ARG A 1096 -31.97 -6.12 16.93
N LYS A 1097 -31.32 -4.95 16.81
CA LYS A 1097 -31.64 -3.97 15.75
C LYS A 1097 -31.18 -4.43 14.36
N LYS A 1098 -30.19 -5.35 14.26
CA LYS A 1098 -29.74 -5.92 12.98
C LYS A 1098 -30.74 -6.92 12.37
N LEU A 1099 -31.61 -7.48 13.21
CA LEU A 1099 -32.64 -8.46 12.82
C LEU A 1099 -34.05 -7.83 12.80
N SER A 1100 -34.15 -6.49 12.78
CA SER A 1100 -35.44 -5.82 12.78
C SER A 1100 -36.05 -5.82 11.39
N LEU A 1101 -37.18 -6.51 11.21
CA LEU A 1101 -37.99 -6.48 9.98
C LEU A 1101 -38.85 -5.20 9.85
N LYS A 1102 -38.49 -4.11 10.55
CA LYS A 1102 -39.25 -2.86 10.48
C LYS A 1102 -38.88 -2.12 9.19
N GLU A 1103 -39.91 -1.79 8.42
CA GLU A 1103 -39.77 -1.03 7.17
C GLU A 1103 -39.09 0.34 7.41
N GLY A 1104 -38.08 0.63 6.61
CA GLY A 1104 -37.25 1.85 6.70
C GLY A 1104 -36.10 1.77 7.71
N SER A 1105 -35.83 0.60 8.29
CA SER A 1105 -34.67 0.45 9.19
C SER A 1105 -33.35 0.38 8.40
N PRO A 1106 -32.22 0.91 8.93
CA PRO A 1106 -30.97 0.99 8.18
C PRO A 1106 -30.40 -0.36 7.69
N MET A 1107 -30.75 -1.46 8.39
CA MET A 1107 -30.26 -2.82 8.13
C MET A 1107 -31.40 -3.77 7.70
N GLU A 1108 -32.49 -3.22 7.16
CA GLU A 1108 -33.68 -3.98 6.77
C GLU A 1108 -33.37 -5.11 5.76
N ASP A 1109 -32.46 -4.86 4.83
CA ASP A 1109 -31.97 -5.83 3.84
C ASP A 1109 -31.38 -7.10 4.47
N ARG A 1110 -30.54 -6.95 5.50
CA ARG A 1110 -29.94 -8.09 6.21
C ARG A 1110 -30.95 -8.86 7.05
N ALA A 1111 -31.91 -8.17 7.66
CA ALA A 1111 -32.98 -8.81 8.43
C ALA A 1111 -33.89 -9.66 7.53
N LEU A 1112 -34.24 -9.16 6.34
CA LEU A 1112 -35.05 -9.88 5.35
C LEU A 1112 -34.33 -11.12 4.80
N MET A 1113 -33.03 -11.04 4.50
CA MET A 1113 -32.25 -12.21 4.07
C MET A 1113 -32.23 -13.32 5.13
N PHE A 1114 -32.08 -12.97 6.42
CA PHE A 1114 -32.11 -13.96 7.51
C PHE A 1114 -33.48 -14.62 7.65
N ALA A 1115 -34.56 -13.84 7.59
CA ALA A 1115 -35.93 -14.36 7.67
C ALA A 1115 -36.26 -15.31 6.50
N LEU A 1116 -35.80 -14.99 5.29
CA LEU A 1116 -35.96 -15.87 4.12
C LEU A 1116 -35.22 -17.21 4.30
N ALA A 1117 -34.00 -17.21 4.85
CA ALA A 1117 -33.27 -18.44 5.14
C ALA A 1117 -33.99 -19.31 6.20
N GLU A 1118 -34.52 -18.69 7.25
CA GLU A 1118 -35.25 -19.41 8.31
C GLU A 1118 -36.51 -20.11 7.76
N ILE A 1119 -37.26 -19.44 6.89
CA ILE A 1119 -38.44 -20.03 6.22
C ILE A 1119 -38.03 -21.25 5.38
N ILE A 1120 -36.98 -21.12 4.54
CA ILE A 1120 -36.48 -22.24 3.71
C ILE A 1120 -36.13 -23.45 4.59
N THR A 1121 -35.38 -23.24 5.68
CA THR A 1121 -35.01 -24.35 6.58
C THR A 1121 -36.19 -24.96 7.33
N THR A 1122 -37.25 -24.18 7.56
CA THR A 1122 -38.46 -24.66 8.25
C THR A 1122 -39.28 -25.54 7.32
N VAL A 1123 -39.46 -25.13 6.06
CA VAL A 1123 -40.18 -25.92 5.06
C VAL A 1123 -39.44 -27.22 4.74
N ASP A 1124 -38.11 -27.20 4.62
CA ASP A 1124 -37.31 -28.41 4.35
C ASP A 1124 -37.45 -29.49 5.46
N LYS A 1125 -37.53 -29.07 6.73
CA LYS A 1125 -37.73 -29.99 7.88
C LYS A 1125 -39.08 -30.71 7.86
N MET A 1126 -40.08 -30.19 7.16
CA MET A 1126 -41.40 -30.83 7.06
C MET A 1126 -41.40 -32.05 6.13
N ARG A 1127 -40.32 -32.29 5.37
CA ARG A 1127 -40.24 -33.34 4.34
C ARG A 1127 -40.66 -34.71 4.85
N GLU A 1128 -40.14 -35.14 6.01
CA GLU A 1128 -40.46 -36.47 6.58
C GLU A 1128 -41.91 -36.55 7.06
N GLU A 1129 -42.41 -35.48 7.69
CA GLU A 1129 -43.79 -35.41 8.19
C GLU A 1129 -44.81 -35.45 7.03
N VAL A 1130 -44.57 -34.67 5.98
CA VAL A 1130 -45.40 -34.65 4.75
C VAL A 1130 -45.34 -36.01 4.04
N HIS A 1131 -44.16 -36.62 3.95
CA HIS A 1131 -44.01 -37.94 3.34
C HIS A 1131 -44.84 -39.02 4.06
N ASN A 1132 -44.74 -39.08 5.39
CA ASN A 1132 -45.50 -40.06 6.19
C ASN A 1132 -47.01 -39.83 6.11
N LEU A 1133 -47.44 -38.56 6.06
CA LEU A 1133 -48.86 -38.20 5.93
C LEU A 1133 -49.41 -38.58 4.55
N LEU A 1134 -48.68 -38.32 3.46
CA LEU A 1134 -49.09 -38.67 2.09
C LEU A 1134 -49.34 -40.17 1.91
N LYS A 1135 -48.44 -41.02 2.44
CA LYS A 1135 -48.61 -42.50 2.39
C LYS A 1135 -49.93 -42.95 2.98
N VAL A 1136 -50.31 -42.38 4.12
CA VAL A 1136 -51.51 -42.76 4.87
C VAL A 1136 -52.76 -42.20 4.20
N LEU A 1137 -52.69 -41.01 3.60
CA LEU A 1137 -53.79 -40.45 2.81
C LEU A 1137 -54.14 -41.33 1.61
N VAL A 1138 -53.12 -41.82 0.89
CA VAL A 1138 -53.32 -42.77 -0.22
C VAL A 1138 -53.93 -44.08 0.29
N LEU A 1139 -53.45 -44.60 1.43
CA LEU A 1139 -53.98 -45.83 2.03
C LEU A 1139 -55.48 -45.73 2.36
N PHE A 1140 -55.94 -44.57 2.83
CA PHE A 1140 -57.35 -44.32 3.19
C PHE A 1140 -58.19 -43.70 2.06
N GLN A 1141 -57.71 -43.67 0.81
CA GLN A 1141 -58.42 -43.14 -0.36
C GLN A 1141 -58.77 -41.65 -0.25
N PHE A 1142 -57.95 -40.88 0.45
CA PHE A 1142 -58.04 -39.41 0.51
C PHE A 1142 -57.18 -38.77 -0.59
N ASP A 1143 -57.35 -39.24 -1.83
CA ASP A 1143 -56.48 -38.91 -2.96
C ASP A 1143 -56.47 -37.40 -3.28
N LYS A 1144 -57.63 -36.75 -3.18
CA LYS A 1144 -57.76 -35.30 -3.43
C LYS A 1144 -56.97 -34.46 -2.44
N GLN A 1145 -56.95 -34.87 -1.17
CA GLN A 1145 -56.21 -34.21 -0.10
C GLN A 1145 -54.71 -34.47 -0.25
N ALA A 1146 -54.32 -35.69 -0.63
CA ALA A 1146 -52.93 -36.05 -0.90
C ALA A 1146 -52.37 -35.26 -2.08
N GLU A 1147 -53.08 -35.21 -3.20
CA GLU A 1147 -52.70 -34.46 -4.40
C GLU A 1147 -52.53 -32.97 -4.09
N LYS A 1148 -53.50 -32.36 -3.37
CA LYS A 1148 -53.42 -30.96 -2.96
C LYS A 1148 -52.16 -30.69 -2.12
N LEU A 1149 -51.91 -31.48 -1.08
CA LEU A 1149 -50.77 -31.28 -0.19
C LEU A 1149 -49.45 -31.47 -0.93
N GLN A 1150 -49.35 -32.49 -1.79
CA GLN A 1150 -48.16 -32.78 -2.57
C GLN A 1150 -47.84 -31.65 -3.55
N LEU A 1151 -48.84 -31.16 -4.27
CA LEU A 1151 -48.69 -30.08 -5.25
C LEU A 1151 -48.30 -28.76 -4.56
N THR A 1152 -48.99 -28.38 -3.48
CA THR A 1152 -48.66 -27.17 -2.71
C THR A 1152 -47.25 -27.23 -2.10
N TYR A 1153 -46.79 -28.40 -1.66
CA TYR A 1153 -45.44 -28.57 -1.12
C TYR A 1153 -44.35 -28.49 -2.21
N ASP A 1154 -44.58 -29.13 -3.37
CA ASP A 1154 -43.65 -29.07 -4.51
C ASP A 1154 -43.52 -27.66 -5.08
N GLU A 1155 -44.63 -26.95 -5.27
CA GLU A 1155 -44.65 -25.54 -5.70
C GLU A 1155 -43.87 -24.64 -4.73
N ALA A 1156 -44.01 -24.87 -3.43
CA ALA A 1156 -43.28 -24.12 -2.40
C ALA A 1156 -41.75 -24.34 -2.50
N LEU A 1157 -41.30 -25.59 -2.68
CA LEU A 1157 -39.88 -25.93 -2.80
C LEU A 1157 -39.26 -25.32 -4.06
N GLN A 1158 -39.94 -25.47 -5.21
CA GLN A 1158 -39.46 -24.92 -6.48
C GLN A 1158 -39.36 -23.40 -6.44
N MET A 1159 -40.34 -22.71 -5.83
CA MET A 1159 -40.31 -21.27 -5.63
C MET A 1159 -39.11 -20.83 -4.78
N MET A 1160 -38.82 -21.56 -3.69
CA MET A 1160 -37.73 -21.24 -2.78
C MET A 1160 -36.36 -21.48 -3.42
N GLU A 1161 -36.19 -22.57 -4.17
CA GLU A 1161 -34.95 -22.89 -4.89
C GLU A 1161 -34.63 -21.85 -5.97
N ALA A 1162 -35.63 -21.44 -6.76
CA ALA A 1162 -35.47 -20.40 -7.77
C ALA A 1162 -35.09 -19.03 -7.17
N ALA A 1163 -35.48 -18.76 -5.92
CA ALA A 1163 -35.18 -17.49 -5.25
C ALA A 1163 -33.77 -17.41 -4.64
N VAL A 1164 -33.07 -18.54 -4.44
CA VAL A 1164 -31.74 -18.58 -3.81
C VAL A 1164 -30.72 -17.65 -4.51
N PRO A 1165 -30.49 -17.74 -5.83
CA PRO A 1165 -29.51 -16.87 -6.50
C PRO A 1165 -29.92 -15.39 -6.51
N GLU A 1166 -31.21 -15.07 -6.46
CA GLU A 1166 -31.70 -13.68 -6.39
C GLU A 1166 -31.49 -13.05 -5.00
N VAL A 1167 -31.73 -13.84 -3.95
CA VAL A 1167 -31.59 -13.39 -2.56
C VAL A 1167 -30.10 -13.33 -2.17
N TRP A 1168 -29.29 -14.30 -2.59
CA TRP A 1168 -27.85 -14.40 -2.31
C TRP A 1168 -27.02 -14.46 -3.61
N PRO A 1169 -26.81 -13.33 -4.30
CA PRO A 1169 -26.00 -13.30 -5.52
C PRO A 1169 -24.54 -13.69 -5.22
N GLU A 1170 -23.99 -14.58 -6.06
CA GLU A 1170 -22.60 -15.05 -5.98
C GLU A 1170 -21.63 -13.88 -6.19
N GLY A 1171 -21.12 -13.36 -5.08
CA GLY A 1171 -20.31 -12.13 -5.03
C GLY A 1171 -20.34 -11.49 -3.64
N LEU A 1172 -21.42 -11.74 -2.89
CA LEU A 1172 -21.49 -11.49 -1.45
C LEU A 1172 -21.13 -12.75 -0.67
N GLN A 1173 -19.86 -13.17 -0.73
CA GLN A 1173 -19.36 -14.02 0.36
C GLN A 1173 -19.50 -13.20 1.64
N THR A 1174 -20.40 -13.64 2.52
CA THR A 1174 -20.47 -13.20 3.90
C THR A 1174 -19.07 -13.33 4.49
N SER A 1175 -18.33 -12.23 4.50
CA SER A 1175 -17.25 -12.02 5.45
C SER A 1175 -17.89 -12.23 6.82
N GLN A 1176 -17.69 -13.42 7.40
CA GLN A 1176 -17.63 -13.51 8.83
C GLN A 1176 -16.43 -12.66 9.22
N ALA A 1177 -16.68 -11.35 9.37
CA ALA A 1177 -15.70 -10.43 9.88
C ALA A 1177 -15.18 -11.04 11.19
N PRO A 1178 -13.88 -11.32 11.33
CA PRO A 1178 -13.34 -11.68 12.62
C PRO A 1178 -13.70 -10.53 13.57
N LEU A 1179 -14.37 -10.86 14.66
CA LEU A 1179 -14.74 -9.95 15.75
C LEU A 1179 -13.48 -9.54 16.54
N THR A 1180 -12.49 -8.98 15.83
CA THR A 1180 -11.21 -8.50 16.36
C THR A 1180 -10.99 -7.07 15.89
N GLY A 1181 -12.01 -6.22 16.09
CA GLY A 1181 -11.83 -4.77 16.06
C GLY A 1181 -11.37 -4.26 17.43
N PRO A 1182 -10.91 -2.99 17.52
CA PRO A 1182 -10.39 -2.35 18.74
C PRO A 1182 -11.35 -2.29 19.94
N ASN A 1183 -12.59 -2.77 19.78
CA ASN A 1183 -13.64 -2.83 20.79
C ASN A 1183 -13.91 -4.24 21.36
N SER A 1184 -13.07 -5.23 21.02
CA SER A 1184 -13.30 -6.65 21.38
C SER A 1184 -12.65 -7.00 22.72
N THR A 1185 -13.44 -7.49 23.69
CA THR A 1185 -12.93 -7.87 25.02
C THR A 1185 -12.40 -9.30 25.03
N ALA A 1186 -11.41 -9.59 25.87
CA ALA A 1186 -10.79 -10.91 26.01
C ALA A 1186 -11.82 -12.06 26.18
N ASN A 1187 -12.91 -11.83 26.93
CA ASN A 1187 -13.99 -12.81 27.11
C ASN A 1187 -14.78 -13.09 25.82
N SER A 1188 -14.93 -12.12 24.92
CA SER A 1188 -15.60 -12.32 23.63
C SER A 1188 -14.75 -13.11 22.64
N ILE A 1189 -13.42 -12.97 22.73
CA ILE A 1189 -12.44 -13.75 21.97
C ILE A 1189 -12.35 -15.17 22.54
N MET A 1190 -12.40 -15.33 23.86
CA MET A 1190 -12.37 -16.65 24.51
C MET A 1190 -13.66 -17.46 24.24
N ALA A 1191 -14.82 -16.80 24.17
CA ALA A 1191 -16.10 -17.46 23.86
C ALA A 1191 -16.17 -17.96 22.40
N SER A 1192 -15.60 -17.23 21.44
CA SER A 1192 -15.50 -17.70 20.04
C SER A 1192 -14.53 -18.88 19.91
N PHE A 1193 -13.44 -18.89 20.70
CA PHE A 1193 -12.53 -20.04 20.77
C PHE A 1193 -13.17 -21.29 21.38
N GLN A 1194 -14.09 -21.14 22.36
CA GLN A 1194 -14.81 -22.28 22.94
C GLN A 1194 -15.91 -22.86 22.03
N GLN A 1195 -16.52 -22.05 21.16
CA GLN A 1195 -17.50 -22.55 20.17
C GLN A 1195 -16.83 -23.31 19.01
N GLN A 1196 -15.60 -22.97 18.64
CA GLN A 1196 -14.83 -23.71 17.62
C GLN A 1196 -14.21 -25.02 18.12
N GLN A 1197 -14.28 -25.32 19.42
CA GLN A 1197 -13.70 -26.53 20.05
C GLN A 1197 -14.71 -27.64 20.36
N ARG A 1198 -15.95 -27.61 19.87
CA ARG A 1198 -16.79 -28.83 19.86
C ARG A 1198 -16.45 -29.67 18.64
N PRO A 1199 -15.91 -30.89 18.79
CA PRO A 1199 -15.67 -31.76 17.65
C PRO A 1199 -17.00 -32.13 17.00
N ALA A 1200 -17.08 -32.01 15.68
CA ALA A 1200 -18.12 -32.64 14.89
C ALA A 1200 -18.08 -34.15 15.20
N ALA A 1201 -19.11 -34.64 15.90
CA ALA A 1201 -19.31 -36.07 16.03
C ALA A 1201 -19.59 -36.63 14.63
N SER A 1202 -18.75 -37.58 14.25
CA SER A 1202 -18.74 -38.31 12.99
C SER A 1202 -20.10 -38.95 12.68
N GLN A 1203 -20.71 -38.53 11.57
CA GLN A 1203 -21.58 -39.38 10.75
C GLN A 1203 -20.88 -39.58 9.40
N GLN A 1204 -19.90 -40.49 9.38
CA GLN A 1204 -19.57 -41.22 8.16
C GLN A 1204 -20.17 -42.62 8.31
N GLY A 1205 -21.24 -42.86 7.58
CA GLY A 1205 -21.89 -44.16 7.44
C GLY A 1205 -22.37 -44.33 6.01
N GLN A 1206 -21.47 -44.83 5.17
CA GLN A 1206 -21.74 -45.63 3.97
C GLN A 1206 -22.63 -45.01 2.87
N HIS A 1207 -21.98 -44.37 1.89
CA HIS A 1207 -22.40 -44.53 0.50
C HIS A 1207 -21.64 -45.71 -0.11
N ASN A 1208 -22.36 -46.80 -0.41
CA ASN A 1208 -22.06 -47.74 -1.48
C ASN A 1208 -23.39 -48.29 -2.03
N VAL A 1209 -23.65 -47.94 -3.29
CA VAL A 1209 -24.23 -48.74 -4.38
C VAL A 1209 -25.39 -49.70 -4.05
N PHE A 1210 -26.58 -49.28 -4.45
CA PHE A 1210 -27.41 -49.91 -5.50
C PHE A 1210 -28.23 -48.75 -6.12
N LEU A 1211 -28.19 -48.44 -7.41
CA LEU A 1211 -27.64 -49.13 -8.60
C LEU A 1211 -26.13 -48.97 -8.82
#